data_AF-A0A6G3ZH87-F1
#
_entry.id   AF-A0A6G3ZH87-F1
#
_cell.length_a   1.000
_cell.length_b   1.000
_cell.length_c   1.000
_cell.angle_alpha   90.00
_cell.angle_beta   90.00
_cell.angle_gamma   90.00
#
_symmetry.space_group_name_H-M   'P 1'
#
loop_
_entity.id
_entity.type
_entity.pdbx_description
1 polymer ?
#
loop_
_entity_poly.entity_id
_entity_poly.type
_entity_poly.pdbx_seq_one_letter_code
_entity_poly.pdbx_strand_id
1 'polypeptide(L)'
;MDVEDINTIAVLGAGNMGHGIAEVAALAGYEVNLRDIKEEFVQNGYEQIEWSLDKLAEKDQISEEEADASLDRVTPLVDFEEAVSDADFVVEAVPEKMDIKKDVYGELEEYAPDEAVFATNTSSLSITELSEVTERPERFCGMHFFNPPVRMQLVEVISGAHTDDEVLDLTEDLAEEMGKTPVRVRKDSPGFIVNRILVPLMNEAAWMVESGDYTIEEVDSATKFDMGLPMGSFELADQVGIDVGYHVLDYMHEVLGDAYEPCPLLAQKVEEEKLGKKTGEGFYDYEDGGAQIPTDAGREDAVRRLQAVMANEVAKLVANDVADPDAIDEAVMLGAGFPDGPARIADEAGLEALADTLDDLHEETGAERYEASDYLREAAAEGGFYGGSDDADEGAYDYDTIRVEKPGEMVGKVVLDRPHRMNTVSEDLLDELGDAIDALEEDDEVRALLLVGEGDKAFSAGADVQSMAAGGGDPLQAVELSKKGQETFGKLESCPMPVVAGIDGYCLGGGMEMATCADLRLATERSEMGQPEHNLGLLPGWGGTQRLKHIVGEGRAKEIIFTADRFDPETMADFGFVNEVVEASEFEERAFELAADLAAGPPIAQKYTKRAMLAGRDDTDAGLEVESQAFGHLMNTDDLMEGVTAFMGDGEPEFEGK
;
A
#
# COMPACT_ATOMS: atom_id res chain seq x y z
N MET A 1 -20.79 14.77 15.42
CA MET A 1 -21.65 13.81 14.72
C MET A 1 -20.67 12.73 14.39
N ASP A 2 -20.84 11.59 15.02
CA ASP A 2 -19.95 10.45 14.81
C ASP A 2 -20.58 9.57 13.71
N VAL A 3 -19.80 8.66 13.10
CA VAL A 3 -20.33 7.80 12.02
C VAL A 3 -21.55 6.99 12.47
N GLU A 4 -21.60 6.59 13.75
CA GLU A 4 -22.73 5.91 14.38
C GLU A 4 -24.03 6.74 14.44
N ASP A 5 -23.95 8.06 14.28
CA ASP A 5 -25.11 8.96 14.23
C ASP A 5 -25.75 9.00 12.83
N ILE A 6 -25.05 8.55 11.79
CA ILE A 6 -25.56 8.54 10.41
C ILE A 6 -26.48 7.32 10.23
N ASN A 7 -27.75 7.59 9.92
CA ASN A 7 -28.75 6.55 9.65
C ASN A 7 -29.22 6.59 8.19
N THR A 8 -29.43 7.80 7.66
CA THR A 8 -29.98 8.01 6.31
C THR A 8 -29.00 8.78 5.43
N ILE A 9 -28.69 8.23 4.26
CA ILE A 9 -27.83 8.84 3.24
C ILE A 9 -28.67 9.21 2.02
N ALA A 10 -28.64 10.48 1.61
CA ALA A 10 -29.25 10.90 0.35
C ALA A 10 -28.22 10.88 -0.78
N VAL A 11 -28.52 10.17 -1.88
CA VAL A 11 -27.68 10.17 -3.08
C VAL A 11 -28.41 10.91 -4.20
N LEU A 12 -27.86 12.05 -4.60
CA LEU A 12 -28.48 12.93 -5.60
C LEU A 12 -27.93 12.65 -6.99
N GLY A 13 -28.74 12.02 -7.82
CA GLY A 13 -28.41 11.56 -9.17
C GLY A 13 -28.42 10.03 -9.24
N ALA A 14 -29.21 9.45 -10.14
CA ALA A 14 -29.33 7.99 -10.31
C ALA A 14 -28.57 7.48 -11.54
N GLY A 15 -27.58 8.25 -12.02
CA GLY A 15 -26.71 7.89 -13.12
C GLY A 15 -25.68 6.82 -12.74
N ASN A 16 -24.65 6.63 -13.60
CA ASN A 16 -23.68 5.55 -13.44
C ASN A 16 -22.94 5.55 -12.09
N MET A 17 -22.61 6.71 -11.54
CA MET A 17 -21.94 6.80 -10.24
C MET A 17 -22.93 6.70 -9.09
N GLY A 18 -24.01 7.48 -9.14
CA GLY A 18 -24.93 7.59 -8.01
C GLY A 18 -25.66 6.29 -7.65
N HIS A 19 -26.06 5.45 -8.62
CA HIS A 19 -26.63 4.15 -8.27
C HIS A 19 -25.61 3.24 -7.58
N GLY A 20 -24.33 3.26 -8.01
CA GLY A 20 -23.27 2.47 -7.39
C GLY A 20 -22.89 2.97 -5.99
N ILE A 21 -22.92 4.29 -5.77
CA ILE A 21 -22.72 4.90 -4.44
C ILE A 21 -23.88 4.49 -3.50
N ALA A 22 -25.11 4.57 -3.99
CA ALA A 22 -26.29 4.13 -3.24
C ALA A 22 -26.24 2.64 -2.89
N GLU A 23 -25.79 1.79 -3.82
CA GLU A 23 -25.60 0.36 -3.57
C GLU A 23 -24.56 0.09 -2.48
N VAL A 24 -23.41 0.78 -2.53
CA VAL A 24 -22.35 0.64 -1.53
C VAL A 24 -22.83 1.07 -0.14
N ALA A 25 -23.55 2.19 -0.04
CA ALA A 25 -24.14 2.65 1.22
C ALA A 25 -25.17 1.65 1.76
N ALA A 26 -26.04 1.12 0.91
CA ALA A 26 -27.08 0.17 1.32
C ALA A 26 -26.51 -1.19 1.77
N LEU A 27 -25.42 -1.64 1.15
CA LEU A 27 -24.65 -2.84 1.55
C LEU A 27 -24.00 -2.67 2.93
N ALA A 28 -23.53 -1.46 3.25
CA ALA A 28 -22.98 -1.12 4.55
C ALA A 28 -24.05 -1.02 5.65
N GLY A 29 -25.33 -0.98 5.28
CA GLY A 29 -26.46 -1.06 6.20
C GLY A 29 -27.23 0.25 6.40
N TYR A 30 -26.88 1.31 5.67
CA TYR A 30 -27.56 2.60 5.74
C TYR A 30 -28.89 2.60 4.96
N GLU A 31 -29.87 3.38 5.44
CA GLU A 31 -31.05 3.72 4.65
C GLU A 31 -30.66 4.73 3.57
N VAL A 32 -31.09 4.53 2.33
CA VAL A 32 -30.62 5.33 1.19
C VAL A 32 -31.77 5.97 0.43
N ASN A 33 -31.81 7.29 0.39
CA ASN A 33 -32.71 8.05 -0.47
C ASN A 33 -32.02 8.31 -1.82
N LEU A 34 -32.31 7.48 -2.82
CA LEU A 34 -31.78 7.67 -4.18
C LEU A 34 -32.70 8.61 -4.96
N ARG A 35 -32.20 9.76 -5.39
CA ARG A 35 -33.03 10.78 -6.03
C ARG A 35 -32.58 11.11 -7.46
N ASP A 36 -33.55 11.29 -8.37
CA ASP A 36 -33.30 11.90 -9.68
C ASP A 36 -34.46 12.83 -10.10
N ILE A 37 -34.27 13.66 -11.12
CA ILE A 37 -35.25 14.67 -11.58
C ILE A 37 -36.49 14.07 -12.25
N LYS A 38 -36.47 12.77 -12.57
CA LYS A 38 -37.58 12.06 -13.20
C LYS A 38 -37.65 10.62 -12.74
N GLU A 39 -38.88 10.12 -12.67
CA GLU A 39 -39.20 8.72 -12.38
C GLU A 39 -38.40 7.75 -13.27
N GLU A 40 -38.31 8.03 -14.58
CA GLU A 40 -37.58 7.16 -15.52
C GLU A 40 -36.10 7.01 -15.18
N PHE A 41 -35.46 8.03 -14.61
CA PHE A 41 -34.03 7.99 -14.29
C PHE A 41 -33.77 7.30 -12.96
N VAL A 42 -34.55 7.65 -11.92
CA VAL A 42 -34.39 7.03 -10.60
C VAL A 42 -34.74 5.54 -10.61
N GLN A 43 -35.78 5.14 -11.36
CA GLN A 43 -36.14 3.73 -11.51
C GLN A 43 -35.07 2.96 -12.30
N ASN A 44 -34.47 3.56 -13.34
CA ASN A 44 -33.35 2.92 -14.03
C ASN A 44 -32.17 2.68 -13.08
N GLY A 45 -31.81 3.67 -12.24
CA GLY A 45 -30.75 3.51 -11.25
C GLY A 45 -31.07 2.40 -10.25
N TYR A 46 -32.30 2.39 -9.71
CA TYR A 46 -32.77 1.34 -8.81
C TYR A 46 -32.72 -0.06 -9.43
N GLU A 47 -33.15 -0.21 -10.68
CA GLU A 47 -33.06 -1.47 -11.44
C GLU A 47 -31.59 -1.91 -11.67
N GLN A 48 -30.64 -0.98 -11.80
CA GLN A 48 -29.21 -1.33 -11.89
C GLN A 48 -28.66 -1.83 -10.55
N ILE A 49 -29.11 -1.26 -9.43
CA ILE A 49 -28.76 -1.74 -8.08
C ILE A 49 -29.28 -3.17 -7.87
N GLU A 50 -30.57 -3.42 -8.17
CA GLU A 50 -31.16 -4.76 -8.11
C GLU A 50 -30.36 -5.75 -8.95
N TRP A 51 -30.06 -5.39 -10.21
CA TRP A 51 -29.26 -6.23 -11.10
C TRP A 51 -27.85 -6.51 -10.57
N SER A 52 -27.18 -5.51 -9.98
CA SER A 52 -25.83 -5.65 -9.43
C SER A 52 -25.82 -6.54 -8.20
N LEU A 53 -26.71 -6.32 -7.24
CA LEU A 53 -26.86 -7.14 -6.04
C LEU A 53 -27.16 -8.61 -6.39
N ASP A 54 -28.06 -8.86 -7.34
CA ASP A 54 -28.31 -10.21 -7.89
C ASP A 54 -27.02 -10.85 -8.44
N LYS A 55 -26.19 -10.08 -9.13
CA LYS A 55 -24.93 -10.56 -9.71
C LYS A 55 -23.85 -10.83 -8.64
N LEU A 56 -23.83 -10.08 -7.55
CA LEU A 56 -22.97 -10.33 -6.40
C LEU A 56 -23.40 -11.61 -5.67
N ALA A 57 -24.71 -11.79 -5.46
CA ALA A 57 -25.28 -12.99 -4.85
C ALA A 57 -25.05 -14.25 -5.71
N GLU A 58 -25.28 -14.18 -7.03
CA GLU A 58 -25.00 -15.27 -7.98
C GLU A 58 -23.53 -15.73 -7.97
N LYS A 59 -22.61 -14.85 -7.57
CA LYS A 59 -21.16 -15.11 -7.49
C LYS A 59 -20.69 -15.48 -6.07
N ASP A 60 -21.62 -15.70 -5.14
CA ASP A 60 -21.34 -15.99 -3.73
C ASP A 60 -20.47 -14.89 -3.05
N GLN A 61 -20.54 -13.64 -3.51
CA GLN A 61 -19.85 -12.50 -2.88
C GLN A 61 -20.64 -11.93 -1.71
N ILE A 62 -21.98 -12.03 -1.78
CA ILE A 62 -22.94 -11.74 -0.70
C ILE A 62 -24.00 -12.85 -0.69
N SER A 63 -24.77 -12.97 0.39
CA SER A 63 -25.93 -13.87 0.45
C SER A 63 -27.17 -13.28 -0.23
N GLU A 64 -28.12 -14.14 -0.63
CA GLU A 64 -29.44 -13.68 -1.13
C GLU A 64 -30.18 -12.80 -0.10
N GLU A 65 -30.04 -13.11 1.20
CA GLU A 65 -30.65 -12.33 2.28
C GLU A 65 -30.02 -10.94 2.42
N GLU A 66 -28.70 -10.82 2.25
CA GLU A 66 -28.01 -9.52 2.25
C GLU A 66 -28.36 -8.70 1.01
N ALA A 67 -28.52 -9.34 -0.16
CA ALA A 67 -28.95 -8.67 -1.39
C ALA A 67 -30.36 -8.08 -1.24
N ASP A 68 -31.33 -8.89 -0.82
CA ASP A 68 -32.71 -8.45 -0.58
C ASP A 68 -32.75 -7.33 0.48
N ALA A 69 -32.04 -7.49 1.60
CA ALA A 69 -32.01 -6.50 2.67
C ALA A 69 -31.37 -5.17 2.23
N SER A 70 -30.34 -5.20 1.38
CA SER A 70 -29.71 -3.98 0.86
C SER A 70 -30.62 -3.27 -0.12
N LEU A 71 -31.30 -4.00 -1.00
CA LEU A 71 -32.25 -3.41 -1.94
C LEU A 71 -33.44 -2.76 -1.19
N ASP A 72 -33.94 -3.41 -0.14
CA ASP A 72 -35.04 -2.90 0.70
C ASP A 72 -34.71 -1.56 1.41
N ARG A 73 -33.42 -1.24 1.62
CA ARG A 73 -32.96 0.03 2.20
C ARG A 73 -32.94 1.20 1.21
N VAL A 74 -33.04 0.93 -0.10
CA VAL A 74 -32.99 1.98 -1.13
C VAL A 74 -34.40 2.45 -1.44
N THR A 75 -34.66 3.74 -1.23
CA THR A 75 -35.93 4.39 -1.59
C THR A 75 -35.72 5.29 -2.81
N PRO A 76 -36.28 4.93 -3.99
CA PRO A 76 -36.20 5.77 -5.17
C PRO A 76 -37.20 6.94 -5.10
N LEU A 77 -36.69 8.18 -5.21
CA LEU A 77 -37.46 9.41 -5.06
C LEU A 77 -37.28 10.37 -6.24
N VAL A 78 -38.31 11.16 -6.52
CA VAL A 78 -38.27 12.27 -7.49
C VAL A 78 -38.36 13.61 -6.78
N ASP A 79 -39.18 13.68 -5.73
CA ASP A 79 -39.36 14.86 -4.92
C ASP A 79 -38.07 15.18 -4.15
N PHE A 80 -37.64 16.44 -4.20
CA PHE A 80 -36.36 16.86 -3.64
C PHE A 80 -36.45 16.96 -2.11
N GLU A 81 -37.50 17.60 -1.60
CA GLU A 81 -37.72 17.79 -0.16
C GLU A 81 -37.83 16.43 0.54
N GLU A 82 -38.62 15.50 -0.01
CA GLU A 82 -38.77 14.15 0.52
C GLU A 82 -37.43 13.39 0.59
N ALA A 83 -36.53 13.58 -0.39
CA ALA A 83 -35.27 12.85 -0.45
C ALA A 83 -34.21 13.32 0.56
N VAL A 84 -34.30 14.55 1.05
CA VAL A 84 -33.23 15.16 1.87
C VAL A 84 -33.69 15.60 3.26
N SER A 85 -35.01 15.65 3.52
CA SER A 85 -35.56 16.18 4.77
C SER A 85 -35.17 15.42 6.05
N ASP A 86 -34.73 14.17 5.92
CA ASP A 86 -34.28 13.31 7.01
C ASP A 86 -32.86 12.75 6.78
N ALA A 87 -32.11 13.30 5.83
CA ALA A 87 -30.75 12.85 5.52
C ALA A 87 -29.74 13.40 6.54
N ASP A 88 -28.90 12.51 7.07
CA ASP A 88 -27.77 12.86 7.93
C ASP A 88 -26.53 13.21 7.08
N PHE A 89 -26.38 12.53 5.94
CA PHE A 89 -25.28 12.71 5.01
C PHE A 89 -25.79 12.72 3.56
N VAL A 90 -25.25 13.59 2.71
CA VAL A 90 -25.66 13.72 1.32
C VAL A 90 -24.46 13.53 0.39
N VAL A 91 -24.59 12.67 -0.62
CA VAL A 91 -23.60 12.52 -1.69
C VAL A 91 -24.21 12.94 -3.03
N GLU A 92 -23.70 14.02 -3.60
CA GLU A 92 -24.13 14.55 -4.89
C GLU A 92 -23.34 13.93 -6.05
N ALA A 93 -24.06 13.35 -7.02
CA ALA A 93 -23.54 12.72 -8.23
C ALA A 93 -24.36 13.10 -9.49
N VAL A 94 -24.76 14.38 -9.59
CA VAL A 94 -25.45 14.98 -10.72
C VAL A 94 -24.45 15.39 -11.83
N PRO A 95 -24.90 15.85 -13.02
CA PRO A 95 -24.01 16.19 -14.13
C PRO A 95 -22.90 17.18 -13.75
N GLU A 96 -21.71 16.95 -14.31
CA GLU A 96 -20.47 17.70 -14.02
C GLU A 96 -20.49 19.13 -14.60
N LYS A 97 -21.37 19.97 -14.08
CA LYS A 97 -21.53 21.38 -14.44
C LYS A 97 -21.72 22.22 -13.19
N MET A 98 -20.84 23.21 -13.00
CA MET A 98 -20.84 24.08 -11.82
C MET A 98 -22.21 24.70 -11.53
N ASP A 99 -22.87 25.29 -12.53
CA ASP A 99 -24.20 25.91 -12.35
C ASP A 99 -25.26 24.91 -11.85
N ILE A 100 -25.24 23.67 -12.36
CA ILE A 100 -26.22 22.64 -11.96
C ILE A 100 -25.96 22.21 -10.53
N LYS A 101 -24.71 21.96 -10.15
CA LYS A 101 -24.36 21.56 -8.79
C LYS A 101 -24.68 22.67 -7.78
N LYS A 102 -24.40 23.93 -8.11
CA LYS A 102 -24.78 25.08 -7.27
C LYS A 102 -26.29 25.19 -7.07
N ASP A 103 -27.09 24.97 -8.12
CA ASP A 103 -28.55 24.93 -8.00
C ASP A 103 -29.00 23.80 -7.04
N VAL A 104 -28.40 22.61 -7.16
CA VAL A 104 -28.69 21.46 -6.27
C VAL A 104 -28.35 21.76 -4.81
N TYR A 105 -27.19 22.35 -4.54
CA TYR A 105 -26.80 22.72 -3.17
C TYR A 105 -27.65 23.86 -2.59
N GLY A 106 -28.13 24.77 -3.43
CA GLY A 106 -29.11 25.77 -3.03
C GLY A 106 -30.46 25.17 -2.61
N GLU A 107 -30.92 24.12 -3.30
CA GLU A 107 -32.11 23.36 -2.89
C GLU A 107 -31.85 22.51 -1.62
N LEU A 108 -30.65 21.91 -1.48
CA LEU A 108 -30.26 21.18 -0.27
C LEU A 108 -30.32 22.05 0.98
N GLU A 109 -29.80 23.27 0.91
CA GLU A 109 -29.84 24.21 2.04
C GLU A 109 -31.27 24.57 2.48
N GLU A 110 -32.26 24.51 1.57
CA GLU A 110 -33.65 24.81 1.91
C GLU A 110 -34.33 23.67 2.69
N TYR A 111 -33.99 22.42 2.39
CA TYR A 111 -34.77 21.25 2.85
C TYR A 111 -34.02 20.29 3.77
N ALA A 112 -32.70 20.24 3.74
CA ALA A 112 -31.92 19.31 4.56
C ALA A 112 -31.80 19.81 6.02
N PRO A 113 -31.72 18.89 7.02
CA PRO A 113 -31.49 19.25 8.43
C PRO A 113 -30.24 20.10 8.63
N ASP A 114 -30.21 21.03 9.59
CA ASP A 114 -29.08 21.94 9.87
C ASP A 114 -27.75 21.20 10.16
N GLU A 115 -27.84 20.00 10.71
CA GLU A 115 -26.71 19.14 11.07
C GLU A 115 -26.16 18.31 9.91
N ALA A 116 -26.88 18.17 8.79
CA ALA A 116 -26.50 17.30 7.69
C ALA A 116 -25.16 17.71 7.06
N VAL A 117 -24.35 16.72 6.70
CA VAL A 117 -23.09 16.90 5.96
C VAL A 117 -23.32 16.78 4.46
N PHE A 118 -22.71 17.69 3.69
CA PHE A 118 -22.82 17.72 2.23
C PHE A 118 -21.51 17.30 1.58
N ALA A 119 -21.56 16.25 0.77
CA ALA A 119 -20.43 15.77 -0.02
C ALA A 119 -20.76 15.77 -1.52
N THR A 120 -19.76 16.06 -2.35
CA THR A 120 -19.86 15.90 -3.81
C THR A 120 -18.93 14.80 -4.32
N ASN A 121 -19.42 13.99 -5.27
CA ASN A 121 -18.64 13.04 -6.05
C ASN A 121 -18.04 13.70 -7.33
N THR A 122 -17.97 15.03 -7.41
CA THR A 122 -17.31 15.71 -8.55
C THR A 122 -15.90 15.16 -8.74
N SER A 123 -15.42 15.08 -9.98
CA SER A 123 -14.09 14.54 -10.31
C SER A 123 -13.05 15.62 -10.60
N SER A 124 -13.49 16.87 -10.79
CA SER A 124 -12.59 17.99 -11.09
C SER A 124 -13.03 19.37 -10.61
N LEU A 125 -14.32 19.61 -10.30
CA LEU A 125 -14.78 20.94 -9.93
C LEU A 125 -14.35 21.30 -8.50
N SER A 126 -14.12 22.61 -8.26
CA SER A 126 -13.71 23.11 -6.95
C SER A 126 -14.75 22.85 -5.85
N ILE A 127 -14.30 22.15 -4.82
CA ILE A 127 -15.06 21.91 -3.57
C ILE A 127 -15.32 23.24 -2.85
N THR A 128 -14.32 24.13 -2.85
CA THR A 128 -14.42 25.45 -2.24
C THR A 128 -15.53 26.27 -2.89
N GLU A 129 -15.55 26.37 -4.22
CA GLU A 129 -16.56 27.15 -4.93
C GLU A 129 -17.99 26.60 -4.74
N LEU A 130 -18.13 25.27 -4.63
CA LEU A 130 -19.41 24.63 -4.34
C LEU A 130 -19.85 24.91 -2.89
N SER A 131 -18.95 24.83 -1.92
CA SER A 131 -19.27 25.07 -0.51
C SER A 131 -19.81 26.49 -0.25
N GLU A 132 -19.32 27.49 -1.00
CA GLU A 132 -19.68 28.90 -0.83
C GLU A 132 -21.14 29.24 -1.17
N VAL A 133 -21.89 28.33 -1.79
CA VAL A 133 -23.33 28.53 -2.05
C VAL A 133 -24.23 28.08 -0.88
N THR A 134 -23.64 27.42 0.11
CA THR A 134 -24.32 26.90 1.30
C THR A 134 -24.13 27.85 2.49
N GLU A 135 -25.00 27.78 3.50
CA GLU A 135 -24.83 28.54 4.76
C GLU A 135 -23.94 27.79 5.77
N ARG A 136 -23.44 26.60 5.40
CA ARG A 136 -22.64 25.67 6.21
C ARG A 136 -21.37 25.17 5.49
N PRO A 137 -20.56 26.04 4.87
CA PRO A 137 -19.41 25.62 4.08
C PRO A 137 -18.38 24.77 4.86
N GLU A 138 -18.40 24.84 6.19
CA GLU A 138 -17.60 24.00 7.09
C GLU A 138 -18.05 22.53 7.14
N ARG A 139 -19.31 22.25 6.83
CA ARG A 139 -19.91 20.90 6.72
C ARG A 139 -19.98 20.38 5.29
N PHE A 140 -19.10 20.90 4.43
CA PHE A 140 -19.05 20.54 3.03
C PHE A 140 -17.69 19.93 2.69
N CYS A 141 -17.66 18.78 2.01
CA CYS A 141 -16.42 18.17 1.51
C CYS A 141 -16.59 17.54 0.12
N GLY A 142 -15.50 17.04 -0.45
CA GLY A 142 -15.58 16.06 -1.54
C GLY A 142 -15.53 14.63 -1.01
N MET A 143 -16.29 13.73 -1.64
CA MET A 143 -16.23 12.29 -1.42
C MET A 143 -16.26 11.62 -2.79
N HIS A 144 -15.09 11.53 -3.42
CA HIS A 144 -14.95 11.13 -4.82
C HIS A 144 -14.70 9.63 -4.95
N PHE A 145 -15.72 8.91 -5.41
CA PHE A 145 -15.67 7.50 -5.72
C PHE A 145 -15.17 7.25 -7.15
N PHE A 146 -14.59 6.07 -7.37
CA PHE A 146 -14.07 5.64 -8.67
C PHE A 146 -14.99 4.62 -9.34
N ASN A 147 -15.12 4.72 -10.68
CA ASN A 147 -16.04 3.89 -11.45
C ASN A 147 -15.49 2.49 -11.76
N PRO A 148 -16.23 1.39 -11.51
CA PRO A 148 -17.53 1.34 -10.82
C PRO A 148 -17.39 1.33 -9.28
N PRO A 149 -18.20 2.11 -8.53
CA PRO A 149 -18.04 2.27 -7.08
C PRO A 149 -18.04 0.95 -6.31
N VAL A 150 -18.87 -0.02 -6.71
CA VAL A 150 -18.97 -1.33 -6.05
C VAL A 150 -17.70 -2.20 -6.16
N ARG A 151 -16.78 -1.89 -7.08
CA ARG A 151 -15.51 -2.64 -7.25
C ARG A 151 -14.30 -1.86 -6.80
N MET A 152 -14.27 -0.57 -7.08
CA MET A 152 -13.12 0.27 -6.74
C MET A 152 -13.05 0.44 -5.22
N GLN A 153 -11.84 0.31 -4.67
CA GLN A 153 -11.60 0.42 -3.23
C GLN A 153 -11.43 1.88 -2.80
N LEU A 154 -10.82 2.71 -3.65
CA LEU A 154 -10.50 4.09 -3.31
C LEU A 154 -11.72 5.01 -3.21
N VAL A 155 -11.69 5.89 -2.22
CA VAL A 155 -12.44 7.15 -2.18
C VAL A 155 -11.46 8.28 -1.86
N GLU A 156 -11.42 9.34 -2.67
CA GLU A 156 -10.69 10.55 -2.29
C GLU A 156 -11.62 11.42 -1.43
N VAL A 157 -11.17 11.79 -0.22
CA VAL A 157 -11.90 12.69 0.70
C VAL A 157 -11.26 14.07 0.63
N ILE A 158 -11.99 15.05 0.09
CA ILE A 158 -11.39 16.33 -0.34
C ILE A 158 -11.79 17.49 0.55
N SER A 159 -10.78 18.18 1.07
CA SER A 159 -10.95 19.43 1.81
C SER A 159 -11.21 20.61 0.88
N GLY A 160 -12.32 21.32 1.11
CA GLY A 160 -12.49 22.69 0.64
C GLY A 160 -11.74 23.68 1.54
N ALA A 161 -11.72 24.97 1.17
CA ALA A 161 -11.08 26.02 1.99
C ALA A 161 -11.78 26.30 3.34
N HIS A 162 -12.96 25.75 3.55
CA HIS A 162 -13.80 26.00 4.72
C HIS A 162 -14.10 24.75 5.54
N THR A 163 -13.86 23.56 4.99
CA THR A 163 -14.21 22.26 5.59
C THR A 163 -13.54 22.10 6.95
N ASP A 164 -14.33 21.70 7.95
CA ASP A 164 -13.80 21.35 9.27
C ASP A 164 -13.14 19.96 9.23
N ASP A 165 -12.03 19.79 9.96
CA ASP A 165 -11.33 18.49 10.04
C ASP A 165 -12.26 17.37 10.54
N GLU A 166 -13.17 17.67 11.47
CA GLU A 166 -14.17 16.71 11.98
C GLU A 166 -15.09 16.16 10.87
N VAL A 167 -15.32 16.93 9.80
CA VAL A 167 -16.15 16.51 8.66
C VAL A 167 -15.36 15.61 7.72
N LEU A 168 -14.05 15.86 7.57
CA LEU A 168 -13.15 14.97 6.84
C LEU A 168 -13.03 13.63 7.57
N ASP A 169 -12.74 13.66 8.88
CA ASP A 169 -12.64 12.46 9.72
C ASP A 169 -13.93 11.62 9.63
N LEU A 170 -15.11 12.25 9.80
CA LEU A 170 -16.41 11.59 9.66
C LEU A 170 -16.63 10.97 8.27
N THR A 171 -16.18 11.65 7.22
CA THR A 171 -16.34 11.16 5.83
C THR A 171 -15.41 10.00 5.52
N GLU A 172 -14.21 9.99 6.12
CA GLU A 172 -13.27 8.88 6.05
C GLU A 172 -13.81 7.66 6.78
N ASP A 173 -14.26 7.82 8.03
CA ASP A 173 -14.90 6.76 8.81
C ASP A 173 -16.11 6.16 8.05
N LEU A 174 -16.93 7.02 7.43
CA LEU A 174 -18.07 6.60 6.61
C LEU A 174 -17.63 5.81 5.37
N ALA A 175 -16.55 6.21 4.70
CA ALA A 175 -15.99 5.48 3.57
C ALA A 175 -15.45 4.09 4.01
N GLU A 176 -14.80 4.02 5.17
CA GLU A 176 -14.31 2.77 5.75
C GLU A 176 -15.45 1.80 6.10
N GLU A 177 -16.53 2.29 6.73
CA GLU A 177 -17.73 1.48 6.99
C GLU A 177 -18.37 0.96 5.69
N MET A 178 -18.25 1.72 4.60
CA MET A 178 -18.64 1.32 3.25
C MET A 178 -17.67 0.32 2.58
N GLY A 179 -16.64 -0.14 3.29
CA GLY A 179 -15.62 -1.05 2.78
C GLY A 179 -14.73 -0.40 1.73
N LYS A 180 -14.49 0.90 1.84
CA LYS A 180 -13.57 1.68 1.01
C LYS A 180 -12.30 2.03 1.77
N THR A 181 -11.28 2.39 1.01
CA THR A 181 -10.03 2.95 1.53
C THR A 181 -10.07 4.45 1.21
N PRO A 182 -10.32 5.32 2.21
CA PRO A 182 -10.25 6.75 1.99
C PRO A 182 -8.80 7.22 1.85
N VAL A 183 -8.56 8.18 0.96
CA VAL A 183 -7.32 8.96 0.91
C VAL A 183 -7.64 10.44 1.03
N ARG A 184 -7.03 11.10 2.01
CA ARG A 184 -7.25 12.53 2.27
C ARG A 184 -6.56 13.40 1.23
N VAL A 185 -7.33 14.28 0.60
CA VAL A 185 -6.85 15.38 -0.23
C VAL A 185 -6.94 16.66 0.59
N ARG A 186 -5.80 17.08 1.14
CA ARG A 186 -5.69 18.17 2.13
C ARG A 186 -6.08 19.54 1.56
N LYS A 187 -6.06 19.67 0.24
CA LYS A 187 -6.34 20.92 -0.43
C LYS A 187 -7.03 20.72 -1.77
N ASP A 188 -8.12 21.46 -1.94
CA ASP A 188 -8.85 21.59 -3.20
C ASP A 188 -7.90 21.98 -4.35
N SER A 189 -7.73 21.05 -5.29
CA SER A 189 -6.84 21.16 -6.44
C SER A 189 -7.51 20.49 -7.64
N PRO A 190 -7.47 21.10 -8.86
CA PRO A 190 -8.08 20.50 -10.05
C PRO A 190 -7.62 19.06 -10.29
N GLY A 191 -8.56 18.12 -10.31
CA GLY A 191 -8.30 16.69 -10.51
C GLY A 191 -7.72 15.95 -9.29
N PHE A 192 -7.71 16.57 -8.11
CA PHE A 192 -7.34 15.96 -6.83
C PHE A 192 -5.98 15.25 -6.89
N ILE A 193 -5.91 13.94 -6.68
CA ILE A 193 -4.67 13.16 -6.78
C ILE A 193 -4.69 12.32 -8.05
N VAL A 194 -5.64 11.39 -8.18
CA VAL A 194 -5.59 10.37 -9.25
C VAL A 194 -5.72 11.00 -10.64
N ASN A 195 -6.70 11.89 -10.83
CA ASN A 195 -6.86 12.56 -12.13
C ASN A 195 -5.72 13.55 -12.40
N ARG A 196 -5.13 14.16 -11.35
CA ARG A 196 -3.95 15.04 -11.48
C ARG A 196 -2.74 14.31 -12.04
N ILE A 197 -2.56 13.02 -11.74
CA ILE A 197 -1.49 12.20 -12.31
C ILE A 197 -1.87 11.64 -13.68
N LEU A 198 -3.04 10.99 -13.76
CA LEU A 198 -3.41 10.17 -14.91
C LEU A 198 -3.68 11.01 -16.17
N VAL A 199 -4.35 12.14 -16.00
CA VAL A 199 -4.82 12.96 -17.13
C VAL A 199 -3.65 13.66 -17.86
N PRO A 200 -2.68 14.30 -17.17
CA PRO A 200 -1.47 14.80 -17.82
C PRO A 200 -0.62 13.71 -18.46
N LEU A 201 -0.51 12.52 -17.86
CA LEU A 201 0.20 11.39 -18.44
C LEU A 201 -0.41 10.97 -19.78
N MET A 202 -1.74 10.88 -19.86
CA MET A 202 -2.46 10.56 -21.10
C MET A 202 -2.38 11.70 -22.13
N ASN A 203 -2.38 12.96 -21.68
CA ASN A 203 -2.18 14.11 -22.56
C ASN A 203 -0.78 14.08 -23.18
N GLU A 204 0.24 13.72 -22.39
CA GLU A 204 1.61 13.60 -22.86
C GLU A 204 1.77 12.47 -23.88
N ALA A 205 1.14 11.31 -23.62
CA ALA A 205 1.04 10.23 -24.59
C ALA A 205 0.47 10.70 -25.94
N ALA A 206 -0.60 11.52 -25.90
CA ALA A 206 -1.19 12.11 -27.11
C ALA A 206 -0.22 13.09 -27.81
N TRP A 207 0.51 13.93 -27.06
CA TRP A 207 1.52 14.84 -27.62
C TRP A 207 2.70 14.12 -28.27
N MET A 208 3.11 12.96 -27.75
CA MET A 208 4.14 12.11 -28.37
C MET A 208 3.72 11.59 -29.75
N VAL A 209 2.44 11.26 -29.92
CA VAL A 209 1.89 10.82 -31.21
C VAL A 209 1.66 12.02 -32.14
N GLU A 210 1.17 13.14 -31.62
CA GLU A 210 0.90 14.36 -32.39
C GLU A 210 2.18 14.97 -32.98
N SER A 211 3.33 14.88 -32.28
CA SER A 211 4.62 15.34 -32.84
C SER A 211 5.10 14.49 -34.03
N GLY A 212 4.56 13.28 -34.16
CA GLY A 212 4.92 12.31 -35.21
C GLY A 212 6.14 11.44 -34.91
N ASP A 213 6.66 11.51 -33.68
CA ASP A 213 7.86 10.76 -33.27
C ASP A 213 7.55 9.35 -32.75
N TYR A 214 6.28 9.12 -32.38
CA TYR A 214 5.78 7.86 -31.83
C TYR A 214 4.47 7.46 -32.48
N THR A 215 4.21 6.16 -32.52
CA THR A 215 2.91 5.58 -32.85
C THR A 215 2.12 5.26 -31.58
N ILE A 216 0.79 5.16 -31.72
CA ILE A 216 -0.11 4.74 -30.63
C ILE A 216 0.36 3.39 -30.04
N GLU A 217 0.76 2.45 -30.90
CA GLU A 217 1.22 1.11 -30.50
C GLU A 217 2.51 1.14 -29.68
N GLU A 218 3.47 2.01 -30.02
CA GLU A 218 4.72 2.16 -29.25
C GLU A 218 4.46 2.74 -27.85
N VAL A 219 3.57 3.73 -27.74
CA VAL A 219 3.24 4.38 -26.46
C VAL A 219 2.41 3.46 -25.56
N ASP A 220 1.41 2.77 -26.12
CA ASP A 220 0.62 1.80 -25.35
C ASP A 220 1.44 0.58 -24.93
N SER A 221 2.41 0.17 -25.76
CA SER A 221 3.35 -0.90 -25.39
C SER A 221 4.26 -0.47 -24.24
N ALA A 222 4.81 0.75 -24.30
CA ALA A 222 5.65 1.32 -23.25
C ALA A 222 4.91 1.43 -21.90
N THR A 223 3.69 1.96 -21.93
CA THR A 223 2.90 2.17 -20.71
C THR A 223 2.40 0.84 -20.11
N LYS A 224 1.94 -0.09 -20.95
CA LYS A 224 1.40 -1.37 -20.47
C LYS A 224 2.47 -2.37 -20.01
N PHE A 225 3.54 -2.52 -20.80
CA PHE A 225 4.49 -3.62 -20.60
C PHE A 225 5.80 -3.17 -19.96
N ASP A 226 6.28 -1.96 -20.26
CA ASP A 226 7.54 -1.47 -19.70
C ASP A 226 7.34 -0.72 -18.38
N MET A 227 6.27 0.08 -18.26
CA MET A 227 5.85 0.72 -17.00
C MET A 227 4.93 -0.19 -16.15
N GLY A 228 4.46 -1.32 -16.70
CA GLY A 228 3.65 -2.30 -15.98
C GLY A 228 2.20 -1.89 -15.70
N LEU A 229 1.67 -0.85 -16.38
CA LEU A 229 0.28 -0.41 -16.16
C LEU A 229 -0.73 -1.47 -16.68
N PRO A 230 -1.93 -1.59 -16.09
CA PRO A 230 -2.93 -2.58 -16.50
C PRO A 230 -3.38 -2.46 -17.96
N MET A 231 -3.36 -1.22 -18.48
CA MET A 231 -3.76 -0.86 -19.83
C MET A 231 -2.78 0.16 -20.41
N GLY A 232 -2.64 0.17 -21.74
CA GLY A 232 -1.93 1.25 -22.42
C GLY A 232 -2.65 2.60 -22.26
N SER A 233 -1.95 3.72 -22.35
CA SER A 233 -2.57 5.05 -22.16
C SER A 233 -3.75 5.32 -23.09
N PHE A 234 -3.66 4.95 -24.37
CA PHE A 234 -4.75 5.12 -25.35
C PHE A 234 -5.84 4.06 -25.19
N GLU A 235 -5.49 2.82 -24.85
CA GLU A 235 -6.46 1.78 -24.44
C GLU A 235 -7.29 2.25 -23.25
N LEU A 236 -6.65 2.85 -22.24
CA LEU A 236 -7.31 3.41 -21.07
C LEU A 236 -8.18 4.62 -21.44
N ALA A 237 -7.69 5.52 -22.29
CA ALA A 237 -8.46 6.68 -22.79
C ALA A 237 -9.76 6.25 -23.46
N ASP A 238 -9.71 5.20 -24.27
CA ASP A 238 -10.90 4.65 -24.94
C ASP A 238 -11.85 3.93 -23.98
N GLN A 239 -11.31 3.31 -22.92
CA GLN A 239 -12.09 2.58 -21.92
C GLN A 239 -12.84 3.53 -20.97
N VAL A 240 -12.20 4.64 -20.58
CA VAL A 240 -12.82 5.70 -19.75
C VAL A 240 -13.75 6.58 -20.58
N GLY A 241 -13.30 6.96 -21.78
CA GLY A 241 -13.95 7.92 -22.67
C GLY A 241 -13.09 9.15 -22.86
N ILE A 242 -12.70 9.42 -24.12
CA ILE A 242 -11.75 10.49 -24.47
C ILE A 242 -12.30 11.88 -24.09
N ASP A 243 -13.61 12.10 -24.22
CA ASP A 243 -14.29 13.32 -23.81
C ASP A 243 -14.17 13.60 -22.30
N VAL A 244 -14.18 12.57 -21.46
CA VAL A 244 -14.05 12.74 -20.00
C VAL A 244 -12.67 13.31 -19.68
N GLY A 245 -11.61 12.67 -20.17
CA GLY A 245 -10.23 13.16 -19.98
C GLY A 245 -10.00 14.54 -20.60
N TYR A 246 -10.57 14.80 -21.79
CA TYR A 246 -10.52 16.11 -22.43
C TYR A 246 -11.18 17.21 -21.58
N HIS A 247 -12.36 16.97 -21.01
CA HIS A 247 -13.04 17.95 -20.16
C HIS A 247 -12.29 18.22 -18.86
N VAL A 248 -11.65 17.21 -18.27
CA VAL A 248 -10.76 17.40 -17.11
C VAL A 248 -9.56 18.26 -17.50
N LEU A 249 -8.91 17.99 -18.65
CA LEU A 249 -7.80 18.82 -19.15
C LEU A 249 -8.22 20.25 -19.44
N ASP A 250 -9.37 20.46 -20.07
CA ASP A 250 -9.89 21.79 -20.40
C ASP A 250 -10.09 22.62 -19.12
N TYR A 251 -10.63 22.00 -18.05
CA TYR A 251 -10.74 22.64 -16.74
C TYR A 251 -9.36 22.89 -16.09
N MET A 252 -8.45 21.92 -16.12
CA MET A 252 -7.07 22.11 -15.63
C MET A 252 -6.36 23.23 -16.39
N HIS A 253 -6.56 23.35 -17.70
CA HIS A 253 -5.99 24.40 -18.54
C HIS A 253 -6.55 25.77 -18.15
N GLU A 254 -7.86 25.89 -17.93
CA GLU A 254 -8.50 27.13 -17.49
C GLU A 254 -7.97 27.60 -16.12
N VAL A 255 -7.75 26.67 -15.17
CA VAL A 255 -7.39 27.00 -13.78
C VAL A 255 -5.88 27.09 -13.57
N LEU A 256 -5.09 26.21 -14.20
CA LEU A 256 -3.66 26.03 -13.94
C LEU A 256 -2.76 26.51 -15.09
N GLY A 257 -3.33 26.86 -16.25
CA GLY A 257 -2.62 27.48 -17.36
C GLY A 257 -2.06 26.51 -18.41
N ASP A 258 -1.24 27.05 -19.32
CA ASP A 258 -0.86 26.42 -20.60
C ASP A 258 -0.06 25.11 -20.46
N ALA A 259 0.49 24.81 -19.28
CA ALA A 259 1.07 23.50 -18.99
C ALA A 259 0.08 22.33 -19.14
N TYR A 260 -1.23 22.60 -19.06
CA TYR A 260 -2.29 21.59 -19.19
C TYR A 260 -3.07 21.72 -20.50
N GLU A 261 -2.55 22.44 -21.51
CA GLU A 261 -3.19 22.58 -22.82
C GLU A 261 -3.59 21.19 -23.40
N PRO A 262 -4.88 20.96 -23.71
CA PRO A 262 -5.33 19.70 -24.29
C PRO A 262 -4.66 19.46 -25.65
N CYS A 263 -4.10 18.26 -25.84
CA CYS A 263 -3.50 17.88 -27.11
C CYS A 263 -4.54 17.98 -28.26
N PRO A 264 -4.21 18.58 -29.42
CA PRO A 264 -5.11 18.67 -30.57
C PRO A 264 -5.67 17.32 -31.02
N LEU A 265 -4.90 16.24 -30.85
CA LEU A 265 -5.34 14.89 -31.17
C LEU A 265 -6.54 14.44 -30.31
N LEU A 266 -6.57 14.80 -29.03
CA LEU A 266 -7.71 14.52 -28.14
C LEU A 266 -8.93 15.35 -28.55
N ALA A 267 -8.72 16.65 -28.81
CA ALA A 267 -9.79 17.55 -29.26
C ALA A 267 -10.44 17.04 -30.56
N GLN A 268 -9.64 16.59 -31.53
CA GLN A 268 -10.14 16.03 -32.78
C GLN A 268 -11.03 14.81 -32.55
N LYS A 269 -10.63 13.88 -31.66
CA LYS A 269 -11.43 12.67 -31.35
C LYS A 269 -12.79 13.02 -30.76
N VAL A 270 -12.83 14.03 -29.89
CA VAL A 270 -14.07 14.56 -29.30
C VAL A 270 -14.96 15.20 -30.36
N GLU A 271 -14.39 16.06 -31.23
CA GLU A 271 -15.14 16.69 -32.33
C GLU A 271 -15.72 15.67 -33.34
N GLU A 272 -15.01 14.55 -33.55
CA GLU A 272 -15.43 13.46 -34.43
C GLU A 272 -16.41 12.47 -33.78
N GLU A 273 -16.79 12.66 -32.51
CA GLU A 273 -17.59 11.72 -31.71
C GLU A 273 -16.99 10.30 -31.62
N LYS A 274 -15.65 10.20 -31.71
CA LYS A 274 -14.88 8.97 -31.55
C LYS A 274 -14.36 8.88 -30.13
N LEU A 275 -15.24 8.53 -29.21
CA LEU A 275 -15.02 8.61 -27.76
C LEU A 275 -14.56 7.29 -27.14
N GLY A 276 -14.09 6.33 -27.95
CA GLY A 276 -13.62 5.03 -27.48
C GLY A 276 -14.72 3.98 -27.45
N LYS A 277 -14.66 3.10 -26.45
CA LYS A 277 -15.49 1.89 -26.38
C LYS A 277 -16.99 2.18 -26.35
N LYS A 278 -17.40 3.31 -25.74
CA LYS A 278 -18.81 3.71 -25.65
C LYS A 278 -19.43 4.12 -27.00
N THR A 279 -18.60 4.53 -27.96
CA THR A 279 -19.01 4.88 -29.33
C THR A 279 -18.58 3.84 -30.36
N GLY A 280 -17.87 2.78 -29.95
CA GLY A 280 -17.36 1.71 -30.81
C GLY A 280 -16.03 2.03 -31.51
N GLU A 281 -15.59 3.29 -31.49
CA GLU A 281 -14.32 3.74 -32.10
C GLU A 281 -13.76 4.92 -31.27
N GLY A 282 -12.43 4.92 -31.07
CA GLY A 282 -11.67 6.00 -30.45
C GLY A 282 -10.26 6.06 -31.03
N PHE A 283 -9.23 5.79 -30.22
CA PHE A 283 -7.88 5.50 -30.71
C PHE A 283 -7.79 4.13 -31.36
N TYR A 284 -8.55 3.17 -30.84
CA TYR A 284 -8.74 1.84 -31.40
C TYR A 284 -10.16 1.64 -31.96
N ASP A 285 -10.30 0.65 -32.82
CA ASP A 285 -11.58 0.16 -33.33
C ASP A 285 -12.08 -0.99 -32.45
N TYR A 286 -13.26 -0.83 -31.85
CA TYR A 286 -13.87 -1.83 -30.97
C TYR A 286 -14.97 -2.65 -31.66
N GLU A 287 -15.28 -2.37 -32.93
CA GLU A 287 -16.18 -3.22 -33.72
C GLU A 287 -15.51 -4.56 -34.09
N ASP A 288 -14.18 -4.56 -34.29
CA ASP A 288 -13.39 -5.71 -34.75
C ASP A 288 -12.37 -6.26 -33.71
N GLY A 289 -12.65 -6.12 -32.41
CA GLY A 289 -11.95 -6.86 -31.35
C GLY A 289 -11.08 -6.03 -30.38
N GLY A 290 -11.12 -4.70 -30.45
CA GLY A 290 -10.50 -3.80 -29.47
C GLY A 290 -8.98 -3.64 -29.62
N ALA A 291 -8.34 -3.05 -28.61
CA ALA A 291 -6.92 -2.75 -28.61
C ALA A 291 -6.06 -4.03 -28.71
N GLN A 292 -5.17 -4.08 -29.70
CA GLN A 292 -4.16 -5.12 -29.87
C GLN A 292 -2.78 -4.48 -29.76
N ILE A 293 -2.21 -4.50 -28.57
CA ILE A 293 -0.94 -3.84 -28.26
C ILE A 293 0.20 -4.86 -28.37
N PRO A 294 1.21 -4.65 -29.23
CA PRO A 294 2.39 -5.50 -29.29
C PRO A 294 3.18 -5.44 -27.98
N THR A 295 3.75 -6.57 -27.54
CA THR A 295 4.51 -6.66 -26.27
C THR A 295 5.95 -6.13 -26.39
N ASP A 296 6.45 -5.91 -27.59
CA ASP A 296 7.85 -5.57 -27.89
C ASP A 296 8.00 -4.28 -28.73
N ALA A 297 6.95 -3.47 -28.80
CA ALA A 297 6.96 -2.18 -29.51
C ALA A 297 7.33 -1.00 -28.59
N GLY A 298 7.40 -1.22 -27.27
CA GLY A 298 7.77 -0.21 -26.29
C GLY A 298 9.15 0.38 -26.55
N ARG A 299 9.32 1.65 -26.16
CA ARG A 299 10.57 2.39 -26.34
C ARG A 299 11.01 3.01 -25.02
N GLU A 300 12.28 2.84 -24.67
CA GLU A 300 12.86 3.38 -23.43
C GLU A 300 12.76 4.91 -23.34
N ASP A 301 12.89 5.63 -24.47
CA ASP A 301 12.74 7.09 -24.50
C ASP A 301 11.29 7.55 -24.32
N ALA A 302 10.31 6.73 -24.71
CA ALA A 302 8.91 6.95 -24.40
C ALA A 302 8.64 6.82 -22.88
N VAL A 303 9.11 5.72 -22.28
CA VAL A 303 8.97 5.46 -20.84
C VAL A 303 9.55 6.61 -20.02
N ARG A 304 10.78 7.02 -20.32
CA ARG A 304 11.47 8.08 -19.58
C ARG A 304 10.74 9.43 -19.68
N ARG A 305 10.21 9.79 -20.85
CA ARG A 305 9.44 11.02 -21.06
C ARG A 305 8.13 11.02 -20.27
N LEU A 306 7.43 9.89 -20.26
CA LEU A 306 6.18 9.72 -19.51
C LEU A 306 6.42 9.75 -17.99
N GLN A 307 7.43 9.03 -17.51
CA GLN A 307 7.86 9.09 -16.11
C GLN A 307 8.28 10.49 -15.68
N ALA A 308 8.93 11.26 -16.55
CA ALA A 308 9.35 12.62 -16.24
C ALA A 308 8.15 13.56 -16.04
N VAL A 309 7.13 13.49 -16.90
CA VAL A 309 5.89 14.26 -16.72
C VAL A 309 5.14 13.82 -15.45
N MET A 310 5.06 12.51 -15.21
CA MET A 310 4.44 11.95 -14.00
C MET A 310 5.13 12.44 -12.71
N ALA A 311 6.47 12.34 -12.64
CA ALA A 311 7.26 12.82 -11.51
C ALA A 311 7.04 14.31 -11.26
N ASN A 312 6.92 15.10 -12.33
CA ASN A 312 6.65 16.52 -12.20
C ASN A 312 5.25 16.81 -11.62
N GLU A 313 4.23 16.00 -11.94
CA GLU A 313 2.90 16.14 -11.33
C GLU A 313 2.89 15.67 -9.87
N VAL A 314 3.59 14.59 -9.52
CA VAL A 314 3.82 14.19 -8.11
C VAL A 314 4.44 15.35 -7.34
N ALA A 315 5.54 15.90 -7.85
CA ALA A 315 6.22 17.04 -7.23
C ALA A 315 5.29 18.24 -7.02
N LYS A 316 4.43 18.55 -8.00
CA LYS A 316 3.46 19.65 -7.89
C LYS A 316 2.38 19.37 -6.84
N LEU A 317 1.94 18.13 -6.68
CA LEU A 317 0.96 17.76 -5.64
C LEU A 317 1.54 17.96 -4.25
N VAL A 318 2.75 17.46 -4.01
CA VAL A 318 3.44 17.60 -2.71
C VAL A 318 3.76 19.07 -2.43
N ALA A 319 4.33 19.80 -3.39
CA ALA A 319 4.66 21.22 -3.21
C ALA A 319 3.46 22.11 -2.88
N ASN A 320 2.27 21.72 -3.31
CA ASN A 320 1.04 22.47 -3.06
C ASN A 320 0.28 22.02 -1.80
N ASP A 321 0.83 21.06 -1.04
CA ASP A 321 0.24 20.45 0.15
C ASP A 321 -1.13 19.83 -0.17
N VAL A 322 -1.22 19.15 -1.32
CA VAL A 322 -2.43 18.42 -1.73
C VAL A 322 -2.46 17.05 -1.04
N ALA A 323 -1.33 16.34 -1.07
CA ALA A 323 -1.12 15.05 -0.42
C ALA A 323 0.39 14.77 -0.30
N ASP A 324 0.77 13.96 0.68
CA ASP A 324 2.14 13.44 0.81
C ASP A 324 2.41 12.32 -0.21
N PRO A 325 3.67 11.99 -0.52
CA PRO A 325 4.03 10.94 -1.47
C PRO A 325 3.30 9.61 -1.25
N ASP A 326 3.21 9.12 0.00
CA ASP A 326 2.52 7.85 0.32
C ASP A 326 1.04 7.87 -0.05
N ALA A 327 0.35 8.96 0.26
CA ALA A 327 -1.06 9.12 -0.07
C ALA A 327 -1.28 9.25 -1.58
N ILE A 328 -0.35 9.91 -2.29
CA ILE A 328 -0.36 9.95 -3.76
C ILE A 328 -0.21 8.53 -4.32
N ASP A 329 0.71 7.77 -3.75
CA ASP A 329 1.04 6.42 -4.19
C ASP A 329 -0.12 5.45 -3.97
N GLU A 330 -0.69 5.42 -2.76
CA GLU A 330 -1.87 4.63 -2.44
C GLU A 330 -3.07 4.97 -3.33
N ALA A 331 -3.37 6.27 -3.48
CA ALA A 331 -4.50 6.69 -4.32
C ALA A 331 -4.32 6.26 -5.78
N VAL A 332 -3.13 6.42 -6.37
CA VAL A 332 -2.93 6.08 -7.77
C VAL A 332 -2.89 4.57 -7.98
N MET A 333 -2.34 3.79 -7.04
CA MET A 333 -2.41 2.33 -7.07
C MET A 333 -3.86 1.83 -6.99
N LEU A 334 -4.64 2.31 -6.02
CA LEU A 334 -6.03 1.84 -5.83
C LEU A 334 -6.99 2.37 -6.89
N GLY A 335 -6.81 3.62 -7.33
CA GLY A 335 -7.71 4.32 -8.24
C GLY A 335 -7.41 4.07 -9.72
N ALA A 336 -6.14 3.97 -10.11
CA ALA A 336 -5.70 3.76 -11.48
C ALA A 336 -5.07 2.38 -11.74
N GLY A 337 -4.85 1.58 -10.70
CA GLY A 337 -4.32 0.21 -10.82
C GLY A 337 -2.83 0.17 -11.14
N PHE A 338 -2.07 1.22 -10.79
CA PHE A 338 -0.63 1.22 -11.00
C PHE A 338 0.04 0.05 -10.26
N PRO A 339 1.12 -0.54 -10.82
CA PRO A 339 1.80 -1.67 -10.20
C PRO A 339 2.54 -1.29 -8.92
N ASP A 340 2.97 -0.03 -8.83
CA ASP A 340 3.58 0.61 -7.67
C ASP A 340 3.23 2.11 -7.72
N GLY A 341 3.51 2.84 -6.65
CA GLY A 341 3.22 4.25 -6.52
C GLY A 341 3.98 5.14 -7.51
N PRO A 342 3.35 6.15 -8.15
CA PRO A 342 4.04 7.06 -9.08
C PRO A 342 5.22 7.83 -8.47
N ALA A 343 5.24 8.12 -7.17
CA ALA A 343 6.38 8.72 -6.50
C ALA A 343 7.53 7.72 -6.40
N ARG A 344 7.27 6.48 -5.95
CA ARG A 344 8.26 5.38 -5.94
C ARG A 344 8.80 5.06 -7.34
N ILE A 345 7.93 4.91 -8.34
CA ILE A 345 8.33 4.69 -9.74
C ILE A 345 9.25 5.82 -10.24
N ALA A 346 8.97 7.08 -9.87
CA ALA A 346 9.79 8.21 -10.25
C ALA A 346 11.16 8.20 -9.55
N ASP A 347 11.21 7.85 -8.27
CA ASP A 347 12.44 7.72 -7.49
C ASP A 347 13.34 6.61 -8.05
N GLU A 348 12.77 5.44 -8.35
CA GLU A 348 13.48 4.32 -8.99
C GLU A 348 14.07 4.69 -10.35
N ALA A 349 13.34 5.49 -11.15
CA ALA A 349 13.81 5.98 -12.44
C ALA A 349 14.91 7.05 -12.29
N GLY A 350 15.02 7.68 -11.12
CA GLY A 350 16.00 8.71 -10.77
C GLY A 350 15.53 10.12 -11.11
N LEU A 351 15.13 10.90 -10.10
CA LEU A 351 14.56 12.24 -10.27
C LEU A 351 15.46 13.24 -10.99
N GLU A 352 16.78 13.22 -10.76
CA GLU A 352 17.73 14.11 -11.48
C GLU A 352 17.67 13.84 -13.00
N ALA A 353 17.66 12.57 -13.38
CA ALA A 353 17.58 12.14 -14.76
C ALA A 353 16.23 12.48 -15.41
N LEU A 354 15.14 12.48 -14.64
CA LEU A 354 13.81 12.89 -15.09
C LEU A 354 13.71 14.41 -15.23
N ALA A 355 14.23 15.18 -14.28
CA ALA A 355 14.28 16.64 -14.35
C ALA A 355 15.10 17.13 -15.56
N ASP A 356 16.25 16.50 -15.83
CA ASP A 356 17.06 16.77 -17.03
C ASP A 356 16.26 16.48 -18.32
N THR A 357 15.44 15.42 -18.32
CA THR A 357 14.59 15.07 -19.47
C THR A 357 13.55 16.16 -19.75
N LEU A 358 12.98 16.74 -18.70
CA LEU A 358 12.04 17.87 -18.82
C LEU A 358 12.75 19.12 -19.34
N ASP A 359 13.93 19.44 -18.81
CA ASP A 359 14.71 20.59 -19.25
C ASP A 359 15.08 20.48 -20.74
N ASP A 360 15.54 19.32 -21.21
CA ASP A 360 15.85 19.06 -22.62
C ASP A 360 14.61 19.22 -23.52
N LEU A 361 13.46 18.67 -23.11
CA LEU A 361 12.20 18.79 -23.84
C LEU A 361 11.68 20.24 -23.86
N HIS A 362 11.85 20.98 -22.77
CA HIS A 362 11.47 22.38 -22.69
C HIS A 362 12.37 23.24 -23.59
N GLU A 363 13.69 22.99 -23.63
CA GLU A 363 14.61 23.67 -24.55
C GLU A 363 14.27 23.40 -26.02
N GLU A 364 13.88 22.17 -26.36
CA GLU A 364 13.53 21.79 -27.74
C GLU A 364 12.20 22.38 -28.19
N THR A 365 11.18 22.29 -27.35
CA THR A 365 9.79 22.58 -27.74
C THR A 365 9.29 23.95 -27.30
N GLY A 366 9.85 24.50 -26.22
CA GLY A 366 9.35 25.70 -25.55
C GLY A 366 7.98 25.53 -24.87
N ALA A 367 7.51 24.29 -24.67
CA ALA A 367 6.21 24.03 -24.08
C ALA A 367 6.24 24.08 -22.55
N GLU A 368 5.27 24.79 -21.93
CA GLU A 368 5.18 24.96 -20.47
C GLU A 368 4.97 23.62 -19.73
N ARG A 369 4.40 22.60 -20.38
CA ARG A 369 4.20 21.27 -19.77
C ARG A 369 5.49 20.57 -19.36
N TYR A 370 6.63 20.97 -19.93
CA TYR A 370 7.95 20.44 -19.57
C TYR A 370 8.73 21.34 -18.61
N GLU A 371 8.13 22.41 -18.07
CA GLU A 371 8.78 23.16 -17.01
C GLU A 371 8.84 22.29 -15.75
N ALA A 372 10.04 21.77 -15.44
CA ALA A 372 10.27 21.04 -14.20
C ALA A 372 10.00 21.97 -13.01
N SER A 373 9.18 21.50 -12.08
CA SER A 373 8.85 22.23 -10.86
C SER A 373 10.07 22.40 -9.97
N ASP A 374 10.08 23.46 -9.16
CA ASP A 374 11.16 23.69 -8.20
C ASP A 374 11.27 22.52 -7.20
N TYR A 375 10.12 21.98 -6.76
CA TYR A 375 10.08 20.87 -5.82
C TYR A 375 10.63 19.56 -6.40
N LEU A 376 10.42 19.28 -7.70
CA LEU A 376 11.05 18.10 -8.33
C LEU A 376 12.58 18.18 -8.24
N ARG A 377 13.16 19.37 -8.39
CA ARG A 377 14.60 19.58 -8.28
C ARG A 377 15.09 19.52 -6.83
N GLU A 378 14.27 19.97 -5.89
CA GLU A 378 14.51 19.85 -4.45
C GLU A 378 14.54 18.38 -4.03
N ALA A 379 13.48 17.62 -4.32
CA ALA A 379 13.39 16.18 -4.09
C ALA A 379 14.57 15.42 -4.74
N ALA A 380 14.93 15.76 -5.99
CA ALA A 380 16.10 15.18 -6.65
C ALA A 380 17.42 15.45 -5.91
N ALA A 381 17.57 16.62 -5.28
CA ALA A 381 18.75 16.98 -4.50
C ALA A 381 18.76 16.34 -3.10
N GLU A 382 17.59 16.03 -2.54
CA GLU A 382 17.41 15.45 -1.22
C GLU A 382 17.38 13.91 -1.24
N GLY A 383 17.28 13.31 -2.43
CA GLY A 383 17.48 11.87 -2.65
C GLY A 383 16.26 11.12 -3.13
N GLY A 384 15.15 11.81 -3.40
CA GLY A 384 13.87 11.24 -3.84
C GLY A 384 12.70 12.04 -3.29
N PHE A 385 11.48 11.67 -3.64
CA PHE A 385 10.27 12.19 -2.98
C PHE A 385 10.19 11.77 -1.50
N TYR A 386 10.83 10.65 -1.16
CA TYR A 386 10.92 10.12 0.20
C TYR A 386 12.21 10.54 0.93
N GLY A 387 13.19 11.08 0.20
CA GLY A 387 14.39 11.65 0.80
C GLY A 387 14.19 13.14 0.99
N GLY A 388 13.74 13.61 2.16
CA GLY A 388 13.60 15.05 2.41
C GLY A 388 12.71 15.46 3.59
N SER A 389 11.85 14.60 4.12
CA SER A 389 11.07 14.90 5.32
C SER A 389 11.91 14.68 6.60
N ASP A 390 12.64 15.72 7.00
CA ASP A 390 13.20 15.92 8.35
C ASP A 390 12.10 16.14 9.42
N ASP A 391 10.97 15.43 9.29
CA ASP A 391 9.99 15.14 10.35
C ASP A 391 9.63 13.62 10.33
N ALA A 392 10.55 12.80 9.82
CA ALA A 392 10.54 11.36 9.98
C ALA A 392 11.02 11.02 11.40
N ASP A 393 10.16 10.34 12.16
CA ASP A 393 10.55 9.61 13.36
C ASP A 393 11.79 8.77 13.04
N GLU A 394 12.89 8.98 13.76
CA GLU A 394 14.16 8.30 13.53
C GLU A 394 13.96 6.77 13.61
N GLY A 395 13.80 6.07 12.48
CA GLY A 395 14.07 4.63 12.44
C GLY A 395 13.24 3.71 11.55
N ALA A 396 12.30 4.17 10.72
CA ALA A 396 11.57 3.27 9.82
C ALA A 396 12.26 3.17 8.45
N TYR A 397 12.80 1.99 8.14
CA TYR A 397 13.11 1.60 6.77
C TYR A 397 11.77 1.26 6.09
N ASP A 398 11.40 1.96 5.01
CA ASP A 398 10.14 1.69 4.29
C ASP A 398 10.28 0.41 3.46
N TYR A 399 9.44 -0.57 3.75
CA TYR A 399 9.44 -1.91 3.18
C TYR A 399 7.97 -2.34 3.00
N ASP A 400 7.64 -3.03 1.90
CA ASP A 400 6.25 -3.37 1.58
C ASP A 400 5.75 -4.62 2.33
N THR A 401 6.66 -5.50 2.74
CA THR A 401 6.34 -6.81 3.32
C THR A 401 6.79 -6.99 4.77
N ILE A 402 7.59 -6.06 5.28
CA ILE A 402 8.02 -6.00 6.67
C ILE A 402 7.94 -4.55 7.16
N ARG A 403 7.96 -4.34 8.48
CA ARG A 403 8.23 -3.04 9.08
C ARG A 403 9.46 -3.15 9.97
N VAL A 404 10.30 -2.11 9.95
CA VAL A 404 11.40 -1.98 10.89
C VAL A 404 11.08 -0.87 11.88
N GLU A 405 11.11 -1.21 13.16
CA GLU A 405 10.81 -0.31 14.26
C GLU A 405 12.03 -0.25 15.21
N LYS A 406 12.27 0.91 15.81
CA LYS A 406 13.26 1.09 16.89
C LYS A 406 12.54 1.53 18.17
N PRO A 407 11.84 0.61 18.86
CA PRO A 407 11.01 0.95 20.03
C PRO A 407 11.77 1.52 21.23
N GLY A 408 13.10 1.57 21.18
CA GLY A 408 13.98 2.07 22.23
C GLY A 408 14.89 0.97 22.79
N GLU A 409 15.64 1.32 23.84
CA GLU A 409 16.53 0.39 24.57
C GLU A 409 17.55 -0.37 23.69
N MET A 410 17.95 0.25 22.57
CA MET A 410 18.90 -0.30 21.61
C MET A 410 18.40 -1.60 20.94
N VAL A 411 17.08 -1.73 20.77
CA VAL A 411 16.45 -2.87 20.07
C VAL A 411 16.01 -2.45 18.68
N GLY A 412 16.44 -3.21 17.67
CA GLY A 412 15.89 -3.15 16.31
C GLY A 412 14.83 -4.23 16.15
N LYS A 413 13.58 -3.83 15.92
CA LYS A 413 12.44 -4.75 15.80
C LYS A 413 12.06 -4.87 14.32
N VAL A 414 12.06 -6.10 13.81
CA VAL A 414 11.57 -6.43 12.47
C VAL A 414 10.22 -7.13 12.61
N VAL A 415 9.18 -6.53 12.03
CA VAL A 415 7.82 -7.04 12.01
C VAL A 415 7.55 -7.59 10.61
N LEU A 416 7.22 -8.87 10.48
CA LEU A 416 6.72 -9.39 9.20
C LEU A 416 5.31 -8.85 8.98
N ASP A 417 5.09 -8.06 7.94
CA ASP A 417 3.86 -7.29 7.75
C ASP A 417 3.11 -7.70 6.48
N ARG A 418 2.60 -8.93 6.49
CA ARG A 418 1.63 -9.41 5.51
C ARG A 418 0.50 -10.17 6.21
N PRO A 419 -0.18 -9.58 7.22
CA PRO A 419 -1.14 -10.28 8.06
C PRO A 419 -2.30 -10.88 7.24
N HIS A 420 -2.70 -10.20 6.17
CA HIS A 420 -3.71 -10.66 5.21
C HIS A 420 -3.32 -11.95 4.45
N ARG A 421 -2.01 -12.27 4.39
CA ARG A 421 -1.46 -13.54 3.87
C ARG A 421 -0.87 -14.43 4.96
N MET A 422 -1.14 -14.16 6.24
CA MET A 422 -0.52 -14.88 7.38
C MET A 422 1.02 -14.85 7.34
N ASN A 423 1.60 -13.71 6.94
CA ASN A 423 3.05 -13.47 6.95
C ASN A 423 3.83 -14.52 6.17
N THR A 424 3.30 -14.98 5.03
CA THR A 424 4.02 -15.91 4.14
C THR A 424 5.24 -15.24 3.52
N VAL A 425 6.32 -16.01 3.39
CA VAL A 425 7.61 -15.55 2.86
C VAL A 425 7.56 -15.59 1.33
N SER A 426 7.48 -14.42 0.69
CA SER A 426 7.67 -14.21 -0.75
C SER A 426 9.15 -13.96 -1.07
N GLU A 427 9.46 -13.79 -2.36
CA GLU A 427 10.81 -13.37 -2.76
C GLU A 427 11.13 -11.95 -2.31
N ASP A 428 10.17 -11.02 -2.42
CA ASP A 428 10.31 -9.63 -1.96
C ASP A 428 10.59 -9.56 -0.46
N LEU A 429 9.88 -10.37 0.34
CA LEU A 429 10.14 -10.46 1.78
C LEU A 429 11.56 -10.97 2.08
N LEU A 430 12.11 -11.86 1.24
CA LEU A 430 13.49 -12.30 1.41
C LEU A 430 14.52 -11.23 1.07
N ASP A 431 14.21 -10.33 0.13
CA ASP A 431 15.06 -9.19 -0.19
C ASP A 431 14.98 -8.13 0.92
N GLU A 432 13.78 -7.67 1.26
CA GLU A 432 13.55 -6.66 2.29
C GLU A 432 14.09 -7.09 3.66
N LEU A 433 13.82 -8.34 4.09
CA LEU A 433 14.37 -8.86 5.33
C LEU A 433 15.90 -8.91 5.28
N GLY A 434 16.47 -9.23 4.12
CA GLY A 434 17.90 -9.24 3.92
C GLY A 434 18.53 -7.87 4.09
N ASP A 435 17.88 -6.84 3.56
CA ASP A 435 18.32 -5.45 3.62
C ASP A 435 18.12 -4.86 5.02
N ALA A 436 16.99 -5.14 5.66
CA ALA A 436 16.69 -4.71 7.02
C ALA A 436 17.74 -5.21 8.03
N ILE A 437 18.16 -6.46 7.90
CA ILE A 437 19.19 -7.03 8.77
C ILE A 437 20.54 -6.35 8.56
N ASP A 438 20.93 -6.12 7.31
CA ASP A 438 22.20 -5.44 7.00
C ASP A 438 22.18 -4.01 7.56
N ALA A 439 21.07 -3.30 7.39
CA ALA A 439 20.94 -1.93 7.83
C ALA A 439 20.92 -1.80 9.36
N LEU A 440 20.23 -2.70 10.07
CA LEU A 440 20.25 -2.76 11.53
C LEU A 440 21.61 -3.21 12.07
N GLU A 441 22.39 -4.02 11.33
CA GLU A 441 23.77 -4.37 11.72
C GLU A 441 24.73 -3.19 11.60
N GLU A 442 24.50 -2.28 10.66
CA GLU A 442 25.30 -1.07 10.47
C GLU A 442 24.94 0.06 11.45
N ASP A 443 23.81 -0.06 12.16
CA ASP A 443 23.35 0.92 13.13
C ASP A 443 24.00 0.72 14.52
N ASP A 444 24.89 1.65 14.89
CA ASP A 444 25.59 1.64 16.18
C ASP A 444 24.64 1.84 17.39
N GLU A 445 23.39 2.26 17.17
CA GLU A 445 22.36 2.39 18.22
C GLU A 445 21.60 1.09 18.47
N VAL A 446 21.71 0.09 17.60
CA VAL A 446 21.07 -1.21 17.76
C VAL A 446 22.05 -2.23 18.33
N ARG A 447 21.60 -3.00 19.31
CA ARG A 447 22.40 -4.00 20.03
C ARG A 447 21.73 -5.36 20.16
N ALA A 448 20.43 -5.45 19.90
CA ALA A 448 19.70 -6.71 19.76
C ALA A 448 18.61 -6.59 18.71
N LEU A 449 18.26 -7.71 18.07
CA LEU A 449 17.15 -7.79 17.12
C LEU A 449 15.96 -8.52 17.71
N LEU A 450 14.76 -8.03 17.45
CA LEU A 450 13.49 -8.70 17.76
C LEU A 450 12.72 -8.97 16.47
N LEU A 451 12.46 -10.24 16.15
CA LEU A 451 11.58 -10.63 15.05
C LEU A 451 10.21 -11.01 15.57
N VAL A 452 9.17 -10.40 15.00
CA VAL A 452 7.75 -10.72 15.27
C VAL A 452 6.97 -10.73 13.95
N GLY A 453 5.73 -11.25 13.97
CA GLY A 453 4.81 -11.15 12.84
C GLY A 453 3.62 -10.29 13.20
N GLU A 454 3.15 -9.50 12.25
CA GLU A 454 1.97 -8.64 12.41
C GLU A 454 0.67 -9.45 12.41
N GLY A 455 -0.33 -8.96 13.15
CA GLY A 455 -1.65 -9.55 13.24
C GLY A 455 -1.76 -10.75 14.19
N ASP A 456 -2.97 -11.28 14.31
CA ASP A 456 -3.34 -12.23 15.35
C ASP A 456 -3.33 -13.71 14.91
N LYS A 457 -2.85 -14.02 13.70
CA LYS A 457 -2.94 -15.38 13.14
C LYS A 457 -1.61 -16.13 13.08
N ALA A 458 -0.53 -15.45 12.74
CA ALA A 458 0.72 -16.13 12.43
C ALA A 458 1.93 -15.20 12.59
N PHE A 459 2.94 -15.69 13.29
CA PHE A 459 4.31 -15.24 13.11
C PHE A 459 4.70 -15.38 11.63
N SER A 460 4.54 -16.58 11.06
CA SER A 460 4.61 -16.84 9.62
C SER A 460 4.08 -18.23 9.29
N ALA A 461 3.19 -18.31 8.29
CA ALA A 461 2.64 -19.57 7.79
C ALA A 461 3.58 -20.34 6.84
N GLY A 462 4.76 -19.81 6.54
CA GLY A 462 5.77 -20.45 5.69
C GLY A 462 5.92 -19.83 4.31
N ALA A 463 6.47 -20.58 3.35
CA ALA A 463 6.71 -20.08 2.00
C ALA A 463 5.41 -19.77 1.24
N ASP A 464 5.41 -18.71 0.44
CA ASP A 464 4.30 -18.41 -0.48
C ASP A 464 4.33 -19.34 -1.71
N VAL A 465 3.78 -20.54 -1.53
CA VAL A 465 3.78 -21.60 -2.55
C VAL A 465 3.01 -21.19 -3.81
N GLN A 466 2.03 -20.28 -3.71
CA GLN A 466 1.28 -19.80 -4.88
C GLN A 466 2.17 -18.95 -5.78
N SER A 467 2.89 -18.00 -5.19
CA SER A 467 3.84 -17.14 -5.89
C SER A 467 4.99 -17.96 -6.50
N MET A 468 5.52 -18.96 -5.77
CA MET A 468 6.58 -19.84 -6.27
C MET A 468 6.14 -20.76 -7.41
N ALA A 469 4.86 -21.17 -7.46
CA ALA A 469 4.32 -22.02 -8.50
C ALA A 469 4.11 -21.29 -9.85
N ALA A 470 3.99 -19.96 -9.82
CA ALA A 470 3.79 -19.13 -11.01
C ALA A 470 5.01 -19.14 -11.95
N GLY A 471 6.22 -19.41 -11.45
CA GLY A 471 7.48 -19.48 -12.21
C GLY A 471 7.67 -20.71 -13.10
N GLY A 472 6.66 -21.57 -13.26
CA GLY A 472 6.69 -22.68 -14.22
C GLY A 472 7.54 -23.91 -13.84
N GLY A 473 8.07 -23.96 -12.61
CA GLY A 473 8.69 -25.15 -12.03
C GLY A 473 10.08 -25.51 -12.58
N ASP A 474 10.88 -24.52 -13.00
CA ASP A 474 12.28 -24.74 -13.39
C ASP A 474 13.14 -25.16 -12.19
N PRO A 475 13.78 -26.34 -12.21
CA PRO A 475 14.63 -26.80 -11.11
C PRO A 475 15.82 -25.89 -10.81
N LEU A 476 16.34 -25.13 -11.77
CA LEU A 476 17.47 -24.23 -11.53
C LEU A 476 17.03 -22.99 -10.74
N GLN A 477 15.91 -22.37 -11.13
CA GLN A 477 15.32 -21.27 -10.36
C GLN A 477 14.96 -21.70 -8.93
N ALA A 478 14.42 -22.90 -8.73
CA ALA A 478 14.13 -23.42 -7.40
C ALA A 478 15.39 -23.60 -6.52
N VAL A 479 16.53 -23.95 -7.13
CA VAL A 479 17.82 -24.00 -6.42
C VAL A 479 18.28 -22.60 -6.02
N GLU A 480 18.19 -21.61 -6.90
CA GLU A 480 18.60 -20.24 -6.59
C GLU A 480 17.71 -19.60 -5.52
N LEU A 481 16.39 -19.79 -5.59
CA LEU A 481 15.47 -19.33 -4.54
C LEU A 481 15.70 -20.04 -3.20
N SER A 482 16.04 -21.33 -3.22
CA SER A 482 16.43 -22.05 -2.01
C SER A 482 17.72 -21.48 -1.40
N LYS A 483 18.72 -21.14 -2.20
CA LYS A 483 19.95 -20.48 -1.72
C LYS A 483 19.67 -19.08 -1.18
N LYS A 484 18.88 -18.28 -1.89
CA LYS A 484 18.48 -16.93 -1.47
C LYS A 484 17.86 -16.97 -0.08
N GLY A 485 16.86 -17.82 0.15
CA GLY A 485 16.28 -17.99 1.49
C GLY A 485 17.27 -18.51 2.55
N GLN A 486 18.19 -19.41 2.19
CA GLN A 486 19.25 -19.87 3.10
C GLN A 486 20.21 -18.76 3.51
N GLU A 487 20.56 -17.89 2.55
CA GLU A 487 21.47 -16.75 2.70
C GLU A 487 20.80 -15.65 3.51
N THR A 488 19.60 -15.19 3.14
CA THR A 488 18.80 -14.20 3.88
C THR A 488 18.59 -14.63 5.33
N PHE A 489 18.03 -15.81 5.58
CA PHE A 489 17.84 -16.29 6.96
C PHE A 489 19.18 -16.52 7.67
N GLY A 490 20.23 -16.86 6.91
CA GLY A 490 21.58 -16.98 7.43
C GLY A 490 22.13 -15.68 8.00
N LYS A 491 21.71 -14.51 7.48
CA LYS A 491 22.11 -13.20 8.02
C LYS A 491 21.69 -13.02 9.47
N LEU A 492 20.47 -13.43 9.84
CA LEU A 492 19.99 -13.44 11.25
C LEU A 492 20.90 -14.27 12.16
N GLU A 493 21.30 -15.45 11.67
CA GLU A 493 22.15 -16.37 12.41
C GLU A 493 23.59 -15.85 12.55
N SER A 494 24.14 -15.22 11.51
CA SER A 494 25.50 -14.66 11.55
C SER A 494 25.59 -13.25 12.13
N CYS A 495 24.45 -12.57 12.31
CA CYS A 495 24.36 -11.23 12.86
C CYS A 495 25.15 -11.15 14.19
N PRO A 496 26.02 -10.14 14.36
CA PRO A 496 26.84 -10.02 15.56
C PRO A 496 26.04 -9.73 16.82
N MET A 497 24.81 -9.25 16.69
CA MET A 497 23.90 -8.96 17.79
C MET A 497 23.09 -10.21 18.17
N PRO A 498 22.62 -10.33 19.42
CA PRO A 498 21.62 -11.31 19.80
C PRO A 498 20.31 -11.11 19.03
N VAL A 499 19.69 -12.20 18.60
CA VAL A 499 18.41 -12.19 17.88
C VAL A 499 17.35 -12.96 18.67
N VAL A 500 16.22 -12.33 18.92
CA VAL A 500 15.04 -12.92 19.58
C VAL A 500 13.92 -13.08 18.55
N ALA A 501 13.27 -14.24 18.52
CA ALA A 501 12.03 -14.44 17.78
C ALA A 501 10.84 -14.54 18.75
N GLY A 502 9.91 -13.59 18.67
CA GLY A 502 8.61 -13.64 19.33
C GLY A 502 7.58 -14.31 18.42
N ILE A 503 7.10 -15.49 18.83
CA ILE A 503 6.23 -16.34 18.02
C ILE A 503 4.80 -16.33 18.59
N ASP A 504 3.91 -15.66 17.88
CA ASP A 504 2.47 -15.71 18.15
C ASP A 504 1.71 -16.35 16.99
N GLY A 505 0.81 -17.29 17.28
CA GLY A 505 0.06 -18.06 16.27
C GLY A 505 0.92 -19.05 15.47
N TYR A 506 0.65 -19.19 14.17
CA TYR A 506 1.37 -20.14 13.32
C TYR A 506 2.83 -19.75 13.06
N CYS A 507 3.74 -20.71 13.27
CA CYS A 507 5.15 -20.63 12.87
C CYS A 507 5.50 -21.92 12.11
N LEU A 508 5.21 -21.91 10.81
CA LEU A 508 5.21 -23.11 9.98
C LEU A 508 6.19 -23.02 8.82
N GLY A 509 6.80 -24.14 8.47
CA GLY A 509 7.70 -24.28 7.32
C GLY A 509 8.77 -23.20 7.29
N GLY A 510 8.80 -22.37 6.24
CA GLY A 510 9.69 -21.22 6.13
C GLY A 510 9.71 -20.28 7.35
N GLY A 511 8.58 -20.08 8.03
CA GLY A 511 8.51 -19.30 9.27
C GLY A 511 9.25 -19.98 10.43
N MET A 512 9.14 -21.31 10.54
CA MET A 512 9.92 -22.08 11.50
C MET A 512 11.41 -22.14 11.11
N GLU A 513 11.73 -22.23 9.81
CA GLU A 513 13.10 -22.16 9.31
C GLU A 513 13.75 -20.81 9.66
N MET A 514 13.03 -19.70 9.53
CA MET A 514 13.47 -18.38 9.95
C MET A 514 13.71 -18.33 11.48
N ALA A 515 12.76 -18.82 12.28
CA ALA A 515 12.89 -18.84 13.73
C ALA A 515 14.08 -19.70 14.24
N THR A 516 14.54 -20.70 13.47
CA THR A 516 15.75 -21.46 13.83
C THR A 516 17.04 -20.62 13.79
N CYS A 517 17.02 -19.46 13.13
CA CYS A 517 18.16 -18.55 13.06
C CYS A 517 18.26 -17.59 14.26
N ALA A 518 17.18 -17.44 15.02
CA ALA A 518 17.21 -16.66 16.26
C ALA A 518 18.02 -17.35 17.35
N ASP A 519 18.65 -16.57 18.23
CA ASP A 519 19.38 -17.10 19.39
C ASP A 519 18.40 -17.60 20.46
N LEU A 520 17.31 -16.85 20.68
CA LEU A 520 16.22 -17.20 21.60
C LEU A 520 14.85 -17.14 20.92
N ARG A 521 13.93 -18.00 21.35
CA ARG A 521 12.54 -18.05 20.89
C ARG A 521 11.59 -18.00 22.07
N LEU A 522 10.70 -17.02 22.07
CA LEU A 522 9.58 -16.92 22.99
C LEU A 522 8.29 -17.16 22.22
N ALA A 523 7.34 -17.89 22.80
CA ALA A 523 6.08 -18.20 22.10
C ALA A 523 4.86 -18.04 22.99
N THR A 524 3.74 -17.63 22.41
CA THR A 524 2.45 -17.63 23.12
C THR A 524 1.91 -19.05 23.27
N GLU A 525 1.11 -19.32 24.30
CA GLU A 525 0.48 -20.63 24.54
C GLU A 525 -0.41 -21.12 23.38
N ARG A 526 -0.88 -20.20 22.53
CA ARG A 526 -1.74 -20.50 21.38
C ARG A 526 -0.96 -20.82 20.10
N SER A 527 0.37 -20.69 20.11
CA SER A 527 1.18 -20.89 18.91
C SER A 527 1.25 -22.35 18.48
N GLU A 528 1.38 -22.58 17.17
CA GLU A 528 1.59 -23.90 16.60
C GLU A 528 2.82 -23.89 15.68
N MET A 529 3.72 -24.86 15.89
CA MET A 529 5.00 -24.92 15.18
C MET A 529 5.18 -26.25 14.45
N GLY A 530 5.80 -26.22 13.27
CA GLY A 530 6.10 -27.44 12.51
C GLY A 530 6.68 -27.19 11.12
N GLN A 531 7.14 -28.26 10.48
CA GLN A 531 7.68 -28.24 9.11
C GLN A 531 6.80 -29.09 8.19
N PRO A 532 5.74 -28.50 7.59
CA PRO A 532 4.71 -29.23 6.87
C PRO A 532 5.11 -29.62 5.43
N GLU A 533 6.32 -29.30 4.96
CA GLU A 533 6.77 -29.42 3.57
C GLU A 533 6.58 -30.83 3.00
N HIS A 534 6.73 -31.87 3.82
CA HIS A 534 6.54 -33.26 3.37
C HIS A 534 5.09 -33.56 2.97
N ASN A 535 4.09 -32.85 3.53
CA ASN A 535 2.70 -32.94 3.09
C ASN A 535 2.49 -32.35 1.68
N LEU A 536 3.39 -31.46 1.26
CA LEU A 536 3.42 -30.85 -0.08
C LEU A 536 4.35 -31.60 -1.05
N GLY A 537 5.01 -32.68 -0.60
CA GLY A 537 6.02 -33.39 -1.38
C GLY A 537 7.35 -32.64 -1.50
N LEU A 538 7.59 -31.67 -0.61
CA LEU A 538 8.83 -30.88 -0.52
C LEU A 538 9.63 -31.26 0.73
N LEU A 539 10.84 -30.72 0.82
CA LEU A 539 11.66 -30.73 2.03
C LEU A 539 11.89 -29.27 2.50
N PRO A 540 12.14 -29.05 3.80
CA PRO A 540 12.49 -27.73 4.33
C PRO A 540 13.75 -27.18 3.65
N GLY A 541 13.57 -26.12 2.86
CA GLY A 541 14.51 -25.69 1.82
C GLY A 541 15.36 -24.48 2.19
N TRP A 542 15.02 -23.74 3.24
CA TRP A 542 15.71 -22.52 3.67
C TRP A 542 16.61 -22.71 4.89
N GLY A 543 16.83 -23.96 5.29
CA GLY A 543 17.89 -24.39 6.20
C GLY A 543 17.40 -25.17 7.42
N GLY A 544 16.11 -25.43 7.53
CA GLY A 544 15.47 -26.23 8.59
C GLY A 544 16.06 -27.62 8.71
N THR A 545 16.42 -28.27 7.60
CA THR A 545 17.11 -29.59 7.66
C THR A 545 18.49 -29.53 8.31
N GLN A 546 19.14 -28.35 8.30
CA GLN A 546 20.47 -28.15 8.85
C GLN A 546 20.43 -27.55 10.24
N ARG A 547 19.67 -26.47 10.47
CA ARG A 547 19.67 -25.71 11.72
C ARG A 547 18.88 -26.40 12.84
N LEU A 548 17.68 -26.92 12.53
CA LEU A 548 16.79 -27.51 13.54
C LEU A 548 17.46 -28.64 14.34
N LYS A 549 18.29 -29.47 13.69
CA LYS A 549 18.97 -30.60 14.35
C LYS A 549 19.95 -30.15 15.45
N HIS A 550 20.47 -28.93 15.38
CA HIS A 550 21.38 -28.39 16.40
C HIS A 550 20.63 -27.82 17.60
N ILE A 551 19.33 -27.55 17.45
CA ILE A 551 18.46 -27.01 18.49
C ILE A 551 17.78 -28.16 19.25
N VAL A 552 17.00 -28.98 18.55
CA VAL A 552 16.19 -30.06 19.18
C VAL A 552 16.85 -31.43 19.13
N GLY A 553 18.03 -31.53 18.52
CA GLY A 553 18.69 -32.80 18.20
C GLY A 553 18.15 -33.46 16.93
N GLU A 554 18.99 -34.24 16.24
CA GLU A 554 18.65 -34.86 14.95
C GLU A 554 17.42 -35.78 15.00
N GLY A 555 17.19 -36.45 16.13
CA GLY A 555 16.03 -37.33 16.31
C GLY A 555 14.70 -36.58 16.26
N ARG A 556 14.58 -35.50 17.05
CA ARG A 556 13.37 -34.66 17.07
C ARG A 556 13.22 -33.86 15.79
N ALA A 557 14.32 -33.36 15.22
CA ALA A 557 14.27 -32.68 13.92
C ALA A 557 13.66 -33.59 12.84
N LYS A 558 14.07 -34.86 12.77
CA LYS A 558 13.48 -35.84 11.84
C LYS A 558 12.03 -36.17 12.17
N GLU A 559 11.67 -36.22 13.45
CA GLU A 559 10.27 -36.42 13.85
C GLU A 559 9.39 -35.28 13.34
N ILE A 560 9.77 -34.02 13.62
CA ILE A 560 9.03 -32.83 13.14
C ILE A 560 8.92 -32.84 11.60
N ILE A 561 10.05 -33.05 10.90
CA ILE A 561 10.10 -32.96 9.43
C ILE A 561 9.36 -34.13 8.75
N PHE A 562 9.55 -35.37 9.20
CA PHE A 562 8.97 -36.53 8.52
C PHE A 562 7.50 -36.76 8.84
N THR A 563 7.06 -36.35 10.03
CA THR A 563 5.63 -36.42 10.37
C THR A 563 4.86 -35.29 9.73
N ALA A 564 5.50 -34.13 9.52
CA ALA A 564 4.84 -32.90 9.08
C ALA A 564 3.66 -32.51 10.00
N ASP A 565 3.72 -32.95 11.26
CA ASP A 565 2.77 -32.62 12.31
C ASP A 565 3.02 -31.21 12.84
N ARG A 566 2.03 -30.65 13.51
CA ARG A 566 2.12 -29.40 14.26
C ARG A 566 2.19 -29.71 15.75
N PHE A 567 3.02 -28.95 16.46
CA PHE A 567 3.28 -29.13 17.87
C PHE A 567 2.96 -27.85 18.61
N ASP A 568 2.41 -28.01 19.81
CA ASP A 568 2.16 -26.91 20.74
C ASP A 568 3.47 -26.38 21.36
N PRO A 569 3.43 -25.18 21.97
CA PRO A 569 4.62 -24.51 22.49
C PRO A 569 5.25 -25.25 23.68
N GLU A 570 4.45 -25.91 24.53
CA GLU A 570 4.98 -26.69 25.67
C GLU A 570 5.81 -27.88 25.16
N THR A 571 5.29 -28.61 24.17
CA THR A 571 6.03 -29.70 23.52
C THR A 571 7.31 -29.20 22.85
N MET A 572 7.25 -28.03 22.19
CA MET A 572 8.43 -27.44 21.56
C MET A 572 9.46 -26.90 22.57
N ALA A 573 9.02 -26.46 23.75
CA ALA A 573 9.91 -26.13 24.86
C ALA A 573 10.58 -27.39 25.43
N ASP A 574 9.84 -28.49 25.59
CA ASP A 574 10.36 -29.80 26.00
C ASP A 574 11.39 -30.35 24.99
N PHE A 575 11.23 -30.03 23.70
CA PHE A 575 12.19 -30.39 22.65
C PHE A 575 13.41 -29.47 22.63
N GLY A 576 13.37 -28.34 23.32
CA GLY A 576 14.43 -27.32 23.35
C GLY A 576 14.37 -26.32 22.21
N PHE A 577 13.29 -26.27 21.44
CA PHE A 577 13.08 -25.25 20.41
C PHE A 577 12.67 -23.92 21.03
N VAL A 578 11.62 -23.91 21.86
CA VAL A 578 11.13 -22.71 22.55
C VAL A 578 11.89 -22.53 23.87
N ASN A 579 12.33 -21.30 24.15
CA ASN A 579 13.01 -20.95 25.40
C ASN A 579 12.02 -20.57 26.50
N GLU A 580 10.93 -19.90 26.14
CA GLU A 580 9.91 -19.39 27.07
C GLU A 580 8.52 -19.45 26.43
N VAL A 581 7.52 -19.91 27.19
CA VAL A 581 6.11 -19.91 26.79
C VAL A 581 5.36 -18.92 27.68
N VAL A 582 4.57 -18.04 27.07
CA VAL A 582 3.85 -16.96 27.76
C VAL A 582 2.38 -16.89 27.38
N GLU A 583 1.58 -16.26 28.24
CA GLU A 583 0.21 -15.89 27.93
C GLU A 583 0.18 -14.81 26.85
N ALA A 584 -0.84 -14.82 25.98
CA ALA A 584 -0.94 -13.87 24.87
C ALA A 584 -0.97 -12.39 25.34
N SER A 585 -1.52 -12.12 26.53
CA SER A 585 -1.57 -10.77 27.10
C SER A 585 -0.22 -10.24 27.57
N GLU A 586 0.77 -11.10 27.77
CA GLU A 586 2.12 -10.75 28.23
C GLU A 586 3.14 -10.78 27.08
N PHE A 587 2.71 -11.20 25.88
CA PHE A 587 3.60 -11.50 24.76
C PHE A 587 4.45 -10.33 24.30
N GLU A 588 3.82 -9.20 23.97
CA GLU A 588 4.52 -8.04 23.41
C GLU A 588 5.55 -7.47 24.40
N GLU A 589 5.11 -7.25 25.64
CA GLU A 589 5.95 -6.73 26.72
C GLU A 589 7.13 -7.68 26.99
N ARG A 590 6.87 -8.98 27.11
CA ARG A 590 7.92 -9.94 27.45
C ARG A 590 8.90 -10.21 26.31
N ALA A 591 8.43 -10.22 25.05
CA ALA A 591 9.29 -10.36 23.89
C ALA A 591 10.23 -9.16 23.75
N PHE A 592 9.73 -7.94 23.97
CA PHE A 592 10.54 -6.73 23.98
C PHE A 592 11.51 -6.70 25.17
N GLU A 593 11.05 -6.99 26.39
CA GLU A 593 11.89 -7.05 27.59
C GLU A 593 13.07 -8.02 27.40
N LEU A 594 12.83 -9.21 26.83
CA LEU A 594 13.89 -10.17 26.55
C LEU A 594 14.93 -9.63 25.54
N ALA A 595 14.51 -8.89 24.53
CA ALA A 595 15.41 -8.26 23.56
C ALA A 595 16.18 -7.08 24.20
N ALA A 596 15.51 -6.25 25.00
CA ALA A 596 16.11 -5.13 25.72
C ALA A 596 17.15 -5.59 26.76
N ASP A 597 16.86 -6.65 27.52
CA ASP A 597 17.79 -7.28 28.46
C ASP A 597 19.08 -7.74 27.75
N LEU A 598 18.96 -8.27 26.54
CA LEU A 598 20.10 -8.65 25.71
C LEU A 598 20.84 -7.42 25.19
N ALA A 599 20.14 -6.39 24.71
CA ALA A 599 20.72 -5.15 24.21
C ALA A 599 21.48 -4.37 25.29
N ALA A 600 21.03 -4.44 26.54
CA ALA A 600 21.68 -3.86 27.71
C ALA A 600 22.97 -4.59 28.13
N GLY A 601 23.21 -5.80 27.61
CA GLY A 601 24.40 -6.59 27.88
C GLY A 601 25.69 -6.05 27.21
N PRO A 602 26.84 -6.73 27.40
CA PRO A 602 28.12 -6.31 26.82
C PRO A 602 28.21 -6.69 25.33
N PRO A 603 28.06 -5.75 24.38
CA PRO A 603 27.83 -6.07 22.96
C PRO A 603 29.05 -6.76 22.31
N ILE A 604 30.27 -6.35 22.66
CA ILE A 604 31.50 -6.97 22.12
C ILE A 604 31.61 -8.43 22.59
N ALA A 605 31.26 -8.72 23.85
CA ALA A 605 31.32 -10.07 24.40
C ALA A 605 30.23 -10.99 23.82
N GLN A 606 29.03 -10.47 23.60
CA GLN A 606 27.95 -11.20 22.94
C GLN A 606 28.33 -11.57 21.50
N LYS A 607 28.81 -10.60 20.72
CA LYS A 607 29.31 -10.80 19.34
C LYS A 607 30.36 -11.89 19.26
N TYR A 608 31.38 -11.85 20.12
CA TYR A 608 32.44 -12.84 20.10
C TYR A 608 31.99 -14.22 20.60
N THR A 609 31.09 -14.27 21.60
CA THR A 609 30.48 -15.52 22.07
C THR A 609 29.73 -16.21 20.93
N LYS A 610 28.83 -15.50 20.25
CA LYS A 610 28.05 -16.02 19.13
C LYS A 610 28.96 -16.53 18.02
N ARG A 611 29.98 -15.76 17.64
CA ARG A 611 30.99 -16.17 16.65
C ARG A 611 31.74 -17.45 17.03
N ALA A 612 32.16 -17.60 18.30
CA ALA A 612 32.87 -18.79 18.77
C ALA A 612 31.95 -20.03 18.76
N MET A 613 30.70 -19.88 19.18
CA MET A 613 29.70 -20.97 19.15
C MET A 613 29.40 -21.44 17.73
N LEU A 614 29.22 -20.50 16.78
CA LEU A 614 28.98 -20.84 15.38
C LEU A 614 30.18 -21.54 14.74
N ALA A 615 31.40 -21.05 14.99
CA ALA A 615 32.62 -21.71 14.52
C ALA A 615 32.77 -23.13 15.09
N GLY A 616 32.30 -23.35 16.32
CA GLY A 616 32.34 -24.63 17.03
C GLY A 616 31.26 -25.64 16.64
N ARG A 617 30.25 -25.24 15.86
CA ARG A 617 29.01 -26.01 15.66
C ARG A 617 29.24 -27.39 15.07
N ASP A 618 30.10 -27.49 14.07
CA ASP A 618 30.49 -28.75 13.42
C ASP A 618 31.97 -29.13 13.64
N ASP A 619 32.76 -28.21 14.22
CA ASP A 619 34.18 -28.41 14.54
C ASP A 619 34.52 -27.75 15.88
N THR A 620 34.50 -28.54 16.96
CA THR A 620 34.79 -28.05 18.30
C THR A 620 36.19 -27.45 18.43
N ASP A 621 37.19 -27.96 17.70
CA ASP A 621 38.56 -27.43 17.77
C ASP A 621 38.63 -26.03 17.13
N ALA A 622 37.90 -25.80 16.03
CA ALA A 622 37.77 -24.47 15.43
C ALA A 622 37.08 -23.48 16.38
N GLY A 623 36.01 -23.91 17.06
CA GLY A 623 35.32 -23.10 18.07
C GLY A 623 36.23 -22.69 19.23
N LEU A 624 37.00 -23.64 19.79
CA LEU A 624 37.93 -23.39 20.90
C LEU A 624 39.07 -22.43 20.55
N GLU A 625 39.56 -22.47 19.29
CA GLU A 625 40.55 -21.50 18.81
C GLU A 625 39.96 -20.09 18.72
N VAL A 626 38.76 -19.95 18.14
CA VAL A 626 38.05 -18.66 18.06
C VAL A 626 37.73 -18.14 19.46
N GLU A 627 37.26 -19.00 20.37
CA GLU A 627 37.00 -18.67 21.78
C GLU A 627 38.25 -18.11 22.46
N SER A 628 39.41 -18.76 22.29
CA SER A 628 40.66 -18.31 22.91
C SER A 628 41.11 -16.94 22.42
N GLN A 629 40.93 -16.65 21.12
CA GLN A 629 41.24 -15.35 20.53
C GLN A 629 40.26 -14.27 20.99
N ALA A 630 38.96 -14.57 20.93
CA ALA A 630 37.87 -13.72 21.44
C ALA A 630 38.10 -13.33 22.90
N PHE A 631 38.37 -14.31 23.77
CA PHE A 631 38.65 -14.07 25.18
C PHE A 631 39.83 -13.09 25.37
N GLY A 632 40.89 -13.25 24.58
CA GLY A 632 42.03 -12.34 24.59
C GLY A 632 41.68 -10.90 24.17
N HIS A 633 40.78 -10.72 23.20
CA HIS A 633 40.30 -9.40 22.78
C HIS A 633 39.47 -8.70 23.86
N LEU A 634 38.62 -9.47 24.56
CA LEU A 634 37.78 -8.94 25.64
C LEU A 634 38.56 -8.45 26.86
N MET A 635 39.79 -8.95 27.08
CA MET A 635 40.62 -8.53 28.22
C MET A 635 40.98 -7.04 28.26
N ASN A 636 40.77 -6.32 27.16
CA ASN A 636 41.13 -4.91 27.03
C ASN A 636 39.94 -4.00 26.67
N THR A 637 38.70 -4.50 26.78
CA THR A 637 37.50 -3.65 26.59
C THR A 637 37.17 -2.89 27.87
N ASP A 638 36.58 -1.72 27.72
CA ASP A 638 36.11 -0.92 28.85
C ASP A 638 34.94 -1.63 29.56
N ASP A 639 34.10 -2.34 28.80
CA ASP A 639 32.99 -3.16 29.32
C ASP A 639 33.45 -4.21 30.35
N LEU A 640 34.61 -4.85 30.15
CA LEU A 640 35.13 -5.80 31.12
C LEU A 640 35.47 -5.11 32.46
N MET A 641 36.07 -3.91 32.38
CA MET A 641 36.42 -3.14 33.56
C MET A 641 35.18 -2.64 34.31
N GLU A 642 34.15 -2.22 33.57
CA GLU A 642 32.87 -1.82 34.12
C GLU A 642 32.17 -2.98 34.84
N GLY A 643 32.02 -4.13 34.16
CA GLY A 643 31.43 -5.32 34.75
C GLY A 643 32.13 -5.81 36.02
N VAL A 644 33.47 -5.78 36.04
CA VAL A 644 34.26 -6.12 37.25
C VAL A 644 34.03 -5.12 38.38
N THR A 645 33.91 -3.83 38.06
CA THR A 645 33.69 -2.76 39.04
C THR A 645 32.30 -2.85 39.66
N ALA A 646 31.27 -3.00 38.83
CA ALA A 646 29.88 -3.20 39.25
C ALA A 646 29.73 -4.43 40.15
N PHE A 647 30.34 -5.56 39.77
CA PHE A 647 30.35 -6.80 40.56
C PHE A 647 31.00 -6.64 41.95
N MET A 648 32.03 -5.79 42.08
CA MET A 648 32.66 -5.51 43.37
C MET A 648 31.90 -4.47 44.22
N GLY A 649 31.00 -3.69 43.59
CA GLY A 649 30.33 -2.53 44.17
C GLY A 649 28.84 -2.70 44.50
N ASP A 650 28.23 -3.86 44.21
CA ASP A 650 26.78 -4.11 44.28
C ASP A 650 25.95 -3.12 43.42
N GLY A 651 26.44 -2.76 42.23
CA GLY A 651 25.73 -1.94 41.23
C GLY A 651 25.45 -2.71 39.93
N GLU A 652 24.57 -2.18 39.08
CA GLU A 652 24.33 -2.68 37.72
C GLU A 652 25.35 -2.06 36.75
N PRO A 653 26.00 -2.85 35.88
CA PRO A 653 26.97 -2.32 34.92
C PRO A 653 26.27 -1.62 33.75
N GLU A 654 26.88 -0.55 33.26
CA GLU A 654 26.46 0.13 32.02
C GLU A 654 27.50 -0.15 30.91
N PHE A 655 27.16 -1.01 29.95
CA PHE A 655 28.09 -1.39 28.88
C PHE A 655 28.02 -0.41 27.71
N GLU A 656 29.18 0.07 27.25
CA GLU A 656 29.28 1.06 26.17
C GLU A 656 29.76 0.45 24.85
N GLY A 657 30.30 -0.77 24.85
CA GLY A 657 30.80 -1.43 23.65
C GLY A 657 32.13 -0.88 23.14
N LYS A 658 33.06 -0.52 24.05
CA LYS A 658 34.35 0.11 23.72
C LYS A 658 35.58 -0.73 24.06
#